data_AF-A0A660UM44-F1
#
_entry.id   AF-A0A660UM44-F1
#
_cell.length_a   1.000
_cell.length_b   1.000
_cell.length_c   1.000
_cell.angle_alpha   90.00
_cell.angle_beta   90.00
_cell.angle_gamma   90.00
#
_symmetry.space_group_name_H-M   'P 1'
#
loop_
_entity.id
_entity.type
_entity.pdbx_description
1 polymer ?
#
loop_
_entity_poly.entity_id
_entity_poly.type
_entity_poly.pdbx_seq_one_letter_code
_entity_poly.pdbx_strand_id
1 'polypeptide(L)'
;EYSGGIIGCKGTITNCLVWGNEGKQVGTRHQSIITYCCIQDWVYGGLGNIATDPQFVDAAWGVYYLQLESGCIDAGTNEPPGGLPAVDIDGNLRPIDGDDDGVAVTNIGAYEAFASEEPVIGVSARDFEFVVYEGEARPADKILGIRNSGPGTINWELSYDCDWLEVIPISGSSTTGQVNEVTLSVDTTGLVIGEYNCTLTITAAGAVNSPQTIEVNLRVTEPLSVPAEYETIQEAINEAADGDTVLVADGTYTGKGNYNIDFRGKAITVRSENGPADCIIDCENSGCGFYFHNRERADSIIDGFTITGGSDGGIICGHRYENYEASSPTITNCIISGNKADHYYRASGGGITCWGGSSPSISNCIIENNRSIEEAYGGGGIYCEQANVTVITCIIRNNTVDGYWANSGGGIYSVNSTLLIINSVIADNSCPGLYGRHEYSSNGGGIFCANSDVTIVNSTIAGNSTVDMGGGIYSNYSEVTLKNCIAWGNSANLGTNLAVGTNNLWRPFDSYSQSSPYYESIMSISYSDIEGGQSEVYIGNNGEDIIYWGEGNIDIDPAFIGRGNGDHHLLPWSPCIDAGDNTAVPGDILTDLDGYLRFFDDPNMLDTGQGAPPIVDMGAYEFNPQAAISISPEVMEFSVYVGQPEPVSSSFQISNLGRETLNWSMNSICDWIMVDKLSGSLSVGFDVVRLNIDITSLPVGTNQCRLIITSPEAINSPQTLTVIVNVSEPLRVPELGTIQSAINLADDGDFVVVADGVYTGQGNTNVSFKGKAITVRSRNGPDNCIIDCQGLTGGFKFVSNESFVPVSNEGARSVLSGFTIINGLEPYGGGVRVGNYSSPLISNCVIRDCTAGIDGGGIYCDNGSSATIQGCRIINNTSGNSGGGIYARFGTLDIQDCSIANNTAEKFTGGGMFLYENSQINITNCSVEDNISAGGGGGIKVKNCTKATFTNCLLRNNTAGARGGGMRLSGYSNYSESVFSIVNCT
;
A
#
# COMPACT_ATOMS: atom_id res chain seq x y z
N GLU A 1 -5.47 -2.11 30.36
CA GLU A 1 -4.64 -3.04 31.19
C GLU A 1 -3.19 -3.18 30.71
N TYR A 2 -2.80 -2.49 29.64
CA TYR A 2 -1.45 -2.56 29.08
C TYR A 2 -0.63 -1.39 29.59
N SER A 3 0.66 -1.63 29.75
CA SER A 3 1.55 -0.70 30.40
C SER A 3 2.34 0.14 29.40
N GLY A 4 2.35 1.46 29.57
CA GLY A 4 3.15 2.39 28.78
C GLY A 4 4.65 2.32 29.06
N GLY A 5 5.07 1.82 30.23
CA GLY A 5 6.49 1.74 30.58
C GLY A 5 7.13 0.42 30.16
N ILE A 6 6.81 -0.67 30.85
CA ILE A 6 7.44 -1.98 30.66
C ILE A 6 6.37 -3.08 30.58
N ILE A 7 6.29 -3.77 29.43
CA ILE A 7 5.39 -4.90 29.22
C ILE A 7 6.16 -6.15 28.74
N GLY A 8 5.65 -7.34 29.06
CA GLY A 8 6.13 -8.58 28.43
C GLY A 8 7.42 -9.16 29.00
N CYS A 9 8.04 -8.57 30.01
CA CYS A 9 9.31 -9.07 30.55
C CYS A 9 9.16 -10.37 31.37
N LYS A 10 10.04 -11.34 31.13
CA LYS A 10 10.29 -12.51 32.00
C LYS A 10 11.73 -12.44 32.52
N GLY A 11 11.96 -11.72 33.62
CA GLY A 11 13.31 -11.49 34.16
C GLY A 11 13.35 -10.75 35.50
N THR A 12 14.54 -10.27 35.89
CA THR A 12 14.76 -9.39 37.07
C THR A 12 14.86 -7.94 36.62
N ILE A 13 14.12 -7.05 37.26
CA ILE A 13 14.22 -5.60 37.10
C ILE A 13 14.77 -5.05 38.43
N THR A 14 15.90 -4.35 38.39
CA THR A 14 16.58 -3.86 39.60
C THR A 14 17.26 -2.51 39.37
N ASN A 15 17.16 -1.60 40.34
CA ASN A 15 17.65 -0.20 40.26
C ASN A 15 17.02 0.62 39.10
N CYS A 16 15.80 0.27 38.68
CA CYS A 16 15.14 0.93 37.56
C CYS A 16 14.07 1.94 38.02
N LEU A 17 13.94 3.02 37.26
CA LEU A 17 12.91 4.05 37.45
C LEU A 17 11.98 4.02 36.24
N VAL A 18 10.68 3.81 36.47
CA VAL A 18 9.64 3.74 35.41
C VAL A 18 8.51 4.71 35.77
N TRP A 19 8.46 5.85 35.09
CA TRP A 19 7.58 6.95 35.47
C TRP A 19 7.21 7.81 34.26
N GLY A 20 5.98 8.32 34.22
CA GLY A 20 5.52 9.30 33.24
C GLY A 20 5.08 8.71 31.89
N ASN A 21 5.04 7.39 31.72
CA ASN A 21 4.59 6.78 30.47
C ASN A 21 3.05 6.75 30.36
N GLU A 22 2.51 6.84 29.15
CA GLU A 22 1.06 6.77 28.91
C GLU A 22 0.52 5.34 29.17
N GLY A 23 -0.34 5.18 30.18
CA GLY A 23 -0.86 3.90 30.63
C GLY A 23 -0.24 3.41 31.95
N LYS A 24 -0.45 2.14 32.33
CA LYS A 24 0.19 1.60 33.56
C LYS A 24 1.70 1.58 33.40
N GLN A 25 2.52 1.78 34.43
CA GLN A 25 3.98 1.76 34.20
C GLN A 25 4.54 0.37 33.94
N VAL A 26 4.00 -0.65 34.60
CA VAL A 26 4.47 -2.04 34.43
C VAL A 26 3.28 -2.99 34.29
N GLY A 27 3.28 -3.77 33.22
CA GLY A 27 2.25 -4.75 32.88
C GLY A 27 2.63 -6.13 33.42
N THR A 28 1.95 -6.60 34.46
CA THR A 28 2.36 -7.79 35.23
C THR A 28 1.95 -9.14 34.63
N ARG A 29 1.86 -9.27 33.29
CA ARG A 29 1.41 -10.51 32.62
C ARG A 29 2.39 -11.70 32.77
N HIS A 30 3.60 -11.48 33.27
CA HIS A 30 4.61 -12.52 33.50
C HIS A 30 5.30 -12.38 34.89
N GLN A 31 5.86 -13.50 35.41
CA GLN A 31 6.50 -13.62 36.74
C GLN A 31 7.85 -12.88 36.87
N SER A 32 7.88 -11.56 36.66
CA SER A 32 9.09 -10.76 36.86
C SER A 32 9.41 -10.53 38.35
N ILE A 33 10.70 -10.54 38.70
CA ILE A 33 11.19 -10.15 40.03
C ILE A 33 11.61 -8.69 39.95
N ILE A 34 10.87 -7.82 40.64
CA ILE A 34 11.13 -6.38 40.66
C ILE A 34 11.59 -6.00 42.06
N THR A 35 12.79 -5.44 42.17
CA THR A 35 13.40 -5.04 43.45
C THR A 35 14.20 -3.75 43.31
N TYR A 36 14.22 -2.88 44.30
CA TYR A 36 14.96 -1.61 44.26
C TYR A 36 14.57 -0.72 43.06
N CYS A 37 13.27 -0.65 42.73
CA CYS A 37 12.75 0.14 41.62
C CYS A 37 11.80 1.24 42.08
N CYS A 38 11.74 2.35 41.33
CA CYS A 38 10.76 3.43 41.53
C CYS A 38 9.77 3.42 40.36
N ILE A 39 8.51 3.08 40.62
CA ILE A 39 7.52 2.82 39.57
C ILE A 39 6.21 3.57 39.87
N GLN A 40 5.75 4.41 38.93
CA GLN A 40 4.48 5.13 39.07
C GLN A 40 3.32 4.12 39.16
N ASP A 41 2.40 4.36 40.08
CA ASP A 41 1.22 3.52 40.33
C ASP A 41 1.53 2.08 40.79
N TRP A 42 2.74 1.83 41.32
CA TRP A 42 3.11 0.49 41.79
C TRP A 42 2.48 0.12 43.14
N VAL A 43 1.70 -0.97 43.13
CA VAL A 43 0.91 -1.43 44.31
C VAL A 43 1.23 -2.86 44.76
N TYR A 44 2.11 -3.57 44.06
CA TYR A 44 2.33 -5.01 44.26
C TYR A 44 3.47 -5.37 45.24
N GLY A 45 4.15 -4.37 45.83
CA GLY A 45 5.24 -4.58 46.79
C GLY A 45 6.56 -5.02 46.15
N GLY A 46 7.42 -5.71 46.91
CA GLY A 46 8.77 -6.11 46.50
C GLY A 46 9.87 -5.42 47.29
N LEU A 47 11.04 -6.06 47.40
CA LEU A 47 12.16 -5.56 48.22
C LEU A 47 12.71 -4.26 47.63
N GLY A 48 12.76 -3.18 48.41
CA GLY A 48 13.35 -1.90 48.00
C GLY A 48 12.54 -1.11 46.96
N ASN A 49 11.36 -1.57 46.55
CA ASN A 49 10.56 -0.84 45.59
C ASN A 49 9.83 0.34 46.24
N ILE A 50 9.83 1.47 45.54
CA ILE A 50 9.13 2.69 45.92
C ILE A 50 8.18 3.11 44.80
N ALA A 51 7.13 3.85 45.16
CA ALA A 51 6.08 4.32 44.24
C ALA A 51 5.77 5.81 44.43
N THR A 52 6.70 6.53 45.08
CA THR A 52 6.64 7.97 45.26
C THR A 52 7.18 8.68 44.04
N ASP A 53 6.74 9.91 43.81
CA ASP A 53 7.28 10.77 42.76
C ASP A 53 8.82 10.77 42.80
N PRO A 54 9.51 10.40 41.71
CA PRO A 54 10.96 10.44 41.64
C PRO A 54 11.52 11.86 41.73
N GLN A 55 10.66 12.88 41.68
CA GLN A 55 11.02 14.29 41.72
C GLN A 55 12.06 14.59 40.66
N PHE A 56 11.67 14.32 39.40
CA PHE A 56 12.50 14.73 38.29
C PHE A 56 12.67 16.24 38.30
N VAL A 57 13.87 16.65 37.96
CA VAL A 57 14.22 18.04 37.73
C VAL A 57 13.26 18.69 36.73
N ASP A 58 13.05 18.11 35.54
CA ASP A 58 12.10 18.61 34.55
C ASP A 58 11.74 17.53 33.50
N ALA A 59 10.80 16.66 33.85
CA ALA A 59 10.40 15.55 32.97
C ALA A 59 9.72 16.00 31.66
N ALA A 60 9.14 17.20 31.62
CA ALA A 60 8.43 17.72 30.43
C ALA A 60 9.40 18.06 29.27
N TRP A 61 10.68 18.24 29.59
CA TRP A 61 11.75 18.57 28.63
C TRP A 61 12.78 17.43 28.48
N GLY A 62 12.42 16.20 28.89
CA GLY A 62 13.33 15.04 28.79
C GLY A 62 14.45 15.00 29.83
N VAL A 63 14.31 15.73 30.95
CA VAL A 63 15.35 15.93 31.97
C VAL A 63 15.08 15.05 33.18
N TYR A 64 15.58 13.80 33.14
CA TYR A 64 15.25 12.75 34.12
C TYR A 64 16.22 12.63 35.32
N TYR A 65 16.89 13.74 35.69
CA TYR A 65 17.72 13.79 36.89
C TYR A 65 16.86 13.91 38.15
N LEU A 66 17.34 13.34 39.25
CA LEU A 66 16.66 13.40 40.55
C LEU A 66 16.95 14.74 41.24
N GLN A 67 15.92 15.38 41.80
CA GLN A 67 16.10 16.49 42.75
C GLN A 67 16.69 15.97 44.07
N LEU A 68 17.39 16.84 44.81
CA LEU A 68 18.07 16.51 46.09
C LEU A 68 17.16 15.88 47.17
N GLU A 69 15.86 16.09 47.11
CA GLU A 69 14.90 15.50 48.06
C GLU A 69 14.31 14.17 47.59
N SER A 70 14.69 13.70 46.40
CA SER A 70 14.13 12.50 45.80
C SER A 70 14.41 11.27 46.64
N GLY A 71 13.35 10.52 46.97
CA GLY A 71 13.47 9.22 47.60
C GLY A 71 14.13 8.14 46.73
N CYS A 72 14.52 8.46 45.49
CA CYS A 72 15.30 7.58 44.62
C CYS A 72 16.82 7.71 44.84
N ILE A 73 17.28 8.75 45.54
CA ILE A 73 18.70 8.94 45.89
C ILE A 73 19.09 7.91 46.96
N ASP A 74 20.23 7.25 46.76
CA ASP A 74 20.82 6.23 47.63
C ASP A 74 19.87 5.06 48.01
N ALA A 75 18.83 4.86 47.20
CA ALA A 75 17.75 3.91 47.47
C ALA A 75 17.88 2.57 46.72
N GLY A 76 18.89 2.43 45.86
CA GLY A 76 19.13 1.24 45.05
C GLY A 76 19.87 0.12 45.80
N THR A 77 20.41 -0.84 45.04
CA THR A 77 21.34 -1.87 45.53
C THR A 77 22.67 -1.84 44.79
N ASN A 78 23.78 -1.94 45.52
CA ASN A 78 25.12 -1.99 44.91
C ASN A 78 25.44 -3.36 44.28
N GLU A 79 24.60 -4.37 44.50
CA GLU A 79 24.80 -5.75 44.04
C GLU A 79 23.59 -6.25 43.20
N PRO A 80 23.18 -5.53 42.13
CA PRO A 80 22.05 -5.96 41.32
C PRO A 80 22.39 -7.25 40.54
N PRO A 81 21.40 -8.09 40.19
CA PRO A 81 21.62 -9.23 39.30
C PRO A 81 22.19 -8.77 37.95
N GLY A 82 23.46 -9.08 37.68
CA GLY A 82 24.20 -8.60 36.49
C GLY A 82 25.38 -7.68 36.80
N GLY A 83 25.51 -7.22 38.06
CA GLY A 83 26.57 -6.32 38.50
C GLY A 83 26.22 -4.84 38.29
N LEU A 84 26.82 -3.97 39.09
CA LEU A 84 26.67 -2.52 38.96
C LEU A 84 27.69 -1.96 37.95
N PRO A 85 27.28 -1.16 36.94
CA PRO A 85 28.21 -0.43 36.08
C PRO A 85 29.14 0.46 36.90
N ALA A 86 30.39 0.65 36.44
CA ALA A 86 31.38 1.46 37.16
C ALA A 86 31.06 2.96 37.16
N VAL A 87 30.24 3.42 36.21
CA VAL A 87 29.79 4.80 36.07
C VAL A 87 28.32 4.87 35.66
N ASP A 88 27.66 6.00 35.91
CA ASP A 88 26.33 6.33 35.38
C ASP A 88 26.39 6.80 33.91
N ILE A 89 25.23 7.16 33.34
CA ILE A 89 25.13 7.61 31.95
C ILE A 89 25.84 8.95 31.68
N ASP A 90 26.10 9.74 32.73
CA ASP A 90 26.88 10.99 32.67
C ASP A 90 28.39 10.74 32.89
N GLY A 91 28.80 9.50 33.16
CA GLY A 91 30.19 9.12 33.44
C GLY A 91 30.62 9.32 34.90
N ASN A 92 29.68 9.60 35.80
CA ASN A 92 29.93 9.73 37.24
C ASN A 92 30.15 8.36 37.87
N LEU A 93 31.08 8.24 38.83
CA LEU A 93 31.35 6.96 39.49
C LEU A 93 30.09 6.37 40.17
N ARG A 94 30.00 5.04 40.21
CA ARG A 94 28.94 4.30 40.92
C ARG A 94 29.52 3.28 41.90
N PRO A 95 28.97 3.16 43.13
CA PRO A 95 28.02 4.05 43.79
C PRO A 95 28.70 5.31 44.36
N ILE A 96 27.93 6.37 44.58
CA ILE A 96 28.31 7.59 45.31
C ILE A 96 27.38 7.73 46.53
N ASP A 97 27.80 8.50 47.52
CA ASP A 97 26.99 8.91 48.67
C ASP A 97 26.26 10.20 48.28
N GLY A 98 25.05 10.04 47.73
CA GLY A 98 24.25 11.11 47.15
C GLY A 98 23.47 11.93 48.18
N ASP A 99 23.20 11.38 49.36
CA ASP A 99 22.52 12.06 50.47
C ASP A 99 23.45 12.54 51.61
N ASP A 100 24.75 12.24 51.51
CA ASP A 100 25.83 12.61 52.46
C ASP A 100 25.61 12.03 53.88
N ASP A 101 24.98 10.86 53.99
CA ASP A 101 24.81 10.14 55.26
C ASP A 101 26.05 9.34 55.70
N GLY A 102 27.05 9.25 54.82
CA GLY A 102 28.30 8.51 55.02
C GLY A 102 28.30 7.10 54.42
N VAL A 103 27.26 6.70 53.68
CA VAL A 103 27.09 5.35 53.10
C VAL A 103 26.77 5.43 51.61
N ALA A 104 27.77 5.19 50.76
CA ALA A 104 27.58 5.15 49.32
C ALA A 104 26.68 3.98 48.84
N VAL A 105 25.48 4.31 48.34
CA VAL A 105 24.53 3.38 47.72
C VAL A 105 24.13 3.95 46.37
N THR A 106 24.01 3.10 45.35
CA THR A 106 23.61 3.58 44.01
C THR A 106 22.18 4.12 44.01
N ASN A 107 21.93 5.18 43.24
CA ASN A 107 20.59 5.67 43.00
C ASN A 107 19.71 4.68 42.22
N ILE A 108 18.40 4.75 42.45
CA ILE A 108 17.41 4.12 41.57
C ILE A 108 17.30 4.96 40.29
N GLY A 109 17.67 4.38 39.14
CA GLY A 109 17.63 5.02 37.83
C GLY A 109 18.99 5.17 37.16
N ALA A 110 18.98 5.78 35.97
CA ALA A 110 20.15 5.86 35.08
C ALA A 110 21.23 6.88 35.52
N TYR A 111 20.92 7.75 36.48
CA TYR A 111 21.78 8.83 36.95
C TYR A 111 22.18 8.67 38.42
N GLU A 112 23.41 9.04 38.77
CA GLU A 112 23.81 9.32 40.15
C GLU A 112 23.61 10.79 40.48
N ALA A 113 23.31 11.07 41.75
CA ALA A 113 23.12 12.40 42.28
C ALA A 113 24.31 12.71 43.20
N PHE A 114 24.77 13.96 43.19
CA PHE A 114 25.84 14.41 44.06
C PHE A 114 25.28 15.38 45.09
N ALA A 115 25.54 15.14 46.38
CA ALA A 115 25.56 16.18 47.39
C ALA A 115 26.78 17.10 47.19
N SER A 116 26.83 17.84 46.09
CA SER A 116 27.79 18.94 45.92
C SER A 116 27.17 20.21 46.50
N GLU A 117 27.87 20.94 47.38
CA GLU A 117 27.44 22.29 47.79
C GLU A 117 27.68 23.37 46.70
N GLU A 118 28.30 22.99 45.59
CA GLU A 118 28.71 23.89 44.50
C GLU A 118 28.03 23.51 43.15
N PRO A 119 27.76 24.48 42.25
CA PRO A 119 27.18 24.21 40.93
C PRO A 119 27.99 23.22 40.07
N VAL A 120 27.34 22.55 39.11
CA VAL A 120 27.97 21.57 38.21
C VAL A 120 27.42 21.72 36.79
N ILE A 121 28.28 21.81 35.77
CA ILE A 121 27.86 21.82 34.36
C ILE A 121 27.43 20.41 33.95
N GLY A 122 26.19 20.24 33.50
CA GLY A 122 25.72 19.04 32.80
C GLY A 122 25.50 19.31 31.31
N VAL A 123 25.73 18.30 30.47
CA VAL A 123 25.57 18.36 29.01
C VAL A 123 24.74 17.17 28.51
N SER A 124 24.06 17.30 27.38
CA SER A 124 23.26 16.21 26.78
C SER A 124 24.08 15.21 25.95
N ALA A 125 25.22 15.62 25.40
CA ALA A 125 26.15 14.80 24.63
C ALA A 125 27.58 15.32 24.82
N ARG A 126 28.59 14.47 24.58
CA ARG A 126 30.03 14.80 24.68
C ARG A 126 30.69 15.02 23.33
N ASP A 127 30.04 14.59 22.28
CA ASP A 127 30.49 14.73 20.91
C ASP A 127 29.29 14.85 19.95
N PHE A 128 29.52 15.50 18.81
CA PHE A 128 28.58 15.59 17.70
C PHE A 128 29.33 15.36 16.38
N GLU A 129 28.76 14.57 15.49
CA GLU A 129 29.30 14.34 14.15
C GLU A 129 28.35 14.84 13.07
N PHE A 130 28.85 15.58 12.09
CA PHE A 130 28.15 16.02 10.90
C PHE A 130 28.84 15.41 9.68
N VAL A 131 28.06 14.96 8.70
CA VAL A 131 28.59 14.53 7.39
C VAL A 131 27.87 15.34 6.32
N VAL A 132 28.62 15.86 5.36
CA VAL A 132 28.07 16.53 4.17
C VAL A 132 28.79 16.05 2.93
N TYR A 133 28.04 15.84 1.85
CA TYR A 133 28.62 15.46 0.57
C TYR A 133 28.86 16.70 -0.30
N GLU A 134 29.95 16.70 -1.06
CA GLU A 134 30.29 17.83 -1.93
C GLU A 134 29.12 18.15 -2.89
N GLY A 135 28.65 19.40 -2.87
CA GLY A 135 27.55 19.86 -3.73
C GLY A 135 26.14 19.59 -3.19
N GLU A 136 26.00 18.90 -2.05
CA GLU A 136 24.72 18.66 -1.39
C GLU A 136 24.32 19.78 -0.42
N ALA A 137 23.06 19.74 0.03
CA ALA A 137 22.54 20.65 1.04
C ALA A 137 23.26 20.46 2.39
N ARG A 138 23.34 21.51 3.21
CA ARG A 138 23.91 21.40 4.56
C ARG A 138 23.13 20.36 5.39
N PRO A 139 23.78 19.61 6.29
CA PRO A 139 23.11 18.65 7.15
C PRO A 139 22.20 19.36 8.17
N ALA A 140 21.25 18.59 8.74
CA ALA A 140 20.30 19.10 9.73
C ALA A 140 21.00 19.57 11.03
N ASP A 141 20.40 20.57 11.67
CA ASP A 141 20.91 21.13 12.93
C ASP A 141 20.83 20.10 14.08
N LYS A 142 21.78 20.16 15.02
CA LYS A 142 21.79 19.31 16.23
C LYS A 142 21.61 20.15 17.49
N ILE A 143 21.05 19.56 18.55
CA ILE A 143 20.76 20.28 19.81
C ILE A 143 21.67 19.78 20.93
N LEU A 144 22.38 20.71 21.58
CA LEU A 144 23.13 20.52 22.82
C LEU A 144 22.34 21.12 23.98
N GLY A 145 21.93 20.29 24.94
CA GLY A 145 21.34 20.75 26.20
C GLY A 145 22.43 21.03 27.24
N ILE A 146 22.46 22.24 27.80
CA ILE A 146 23.36 22.65 28.91
C ILE A 146 22.54 22.88 30.17
N ARG A 147 22.99 22.38 31.33
CA ARG A 147 22.26 22.50 32.61
C ARG A 147 23.15 22.69 33.83
N ASN A 148 22.54 23.13 34.94
CA ASN A 148 23.14 23.03 36.27
C ASN A 148 22.71 21.72 36.94
N SER A 149 23.63 20.77 37.10
CA SER A 149 23.40 19.50 37.82
C SER A 149 23.72 19.60 39.32
N GLY A 150 24.10 20.78 39.82
CA GLY A 150 24.33 21.07 41.25
C GLY A 150 23.37 22.15 41.80
N PRO A 151 23.51 22.53 43.08
CA PRO A 151 22.76 23.64 43.67
C PRO A 151 23.12 25.00 43.01
N GLY A 152 22.31 26.03 43.26
CA GLY A 152 22.57 27.39 42.80
C GLY A 152 22.24 27.64 41.32
N THR A 153 22.99 28.51 40.68
CA THR A 153 22.78 28.92 39.28
C THR A 153 24.12 28.97 38.57
N ILE A 154 24.23 28.32 37.42
CA ILE A 154 25.37 28.52 36.53
C ILE A 154 25.00 29.59 35.51
N ASN A 155 25.88 30.57 35.34
CA ASN A 155 25.89 31.42 34.16
C ASN A 155 26.97 30.85 33.25
N TRP A 156 26.54 30.23 32.16
CA TRP A 156 27.43 29.52 31.26
C TRP A 156 27.69 30.35 30.01
N GLU A 157 28.91 30.25 29.50
CA GLU A 157 29.36 30.85 28.25
C GLU A 157 30.07 29.76 27.42
N LEU A 158 29.73 29.71 26.14
CA LEU A 158 30.32 28.85 25.12
C LEU A 158 31.36 29.63 24.31
N SER A 159 32.47 28.96 24.04
CA SER A 159 33.45 29.39 23.05
C SER A 159 33.84 28.19 22.20
N TYR A 160 34.18 28.41 20.94
CA TYR A 160 34.57 27.37 19.99
C TYR A 160 35.60 27.94 19.03
N ASP A 161 36.39 27.07 18.41
CA ASP A 161 37.61 27.41 17.66
C ASP A 161 37.49 27.19 16.14
N CYS A 162 36.26 27.17 15.63
CA CYS A 162 35.95 26.95 14.22
C CYS A 162 35.01 28.00 13.64
N ASP A 163 35.15 28.25 12.32
CA ASP A 163 34.33 29.22 11.58
C ASP A 163 33.16 28.56 10.82
N TRP A 164 33.15 27.23 10.71
CA TRP A 164 32.13 26.46 9.99
C TRP A 164 30.95 26.03 10.87
N LEU A 165 30.99 26.31 12.18
CA LEU A 165 29.93 25.98 13.12
C LEU A 165 29.31 27.26 13.67
N GLU A 166 28.00 27.36 13.57
CA GLU A 166 27.18 28.34 14.24
C GLU A 166 26.54 27.72 15.49
N VAL A 167 26.69 28.39 16.63
CA VAL A 167 26.22 27.93 17.93
C VAL A 167 25.31 28.99 18.54
N ILE A 168 24.03 28.67 18.74
CA ILE A 168 23.03 29.64 19.23
C ILE A 168 22.15 29.00 20.32
N PRO A 169 22.05 29.61 21.52
CA PRO A 169 22.78 30.77 22.02
C PRO A 169 24.19 30.40 22.54
N ILE A 170 25.14 31.35 22.49
CA ILE A 170 26.51 31.18 23.02
C ILE A 170 26.64 31.42 24.54
N SER A 171 25.57 31.81 25.21
CA SER A 171 25.58 32.03 26.67
C SER A 171 24.18 31.88 27.22
N GLY A 172 24.07 31.48 28.48
CA GLY A 172 22.80 31.36 29.15
C GLY A 172 22.94 31.25 30.67
N SER A 173 21.81 31.02 31.32
CA SER A 173 21.74 30.86 32.77
C SER A 173 20.81 29.70 33.08
N SER A 174 21.31 28.76 33.86
CA SER A 174 20.59 27.58 34.30
C SER A 174 20.58 27.56 35.82
N THR A 175 19.40 27.72 36.41
CA THR A 175 19.19 27.37 37.83
C THR A 175 19.26 25.85 38.00
N THR A 176 19.31 25.36 39.24
CA THR A 176 19.36 23.91 39.51
C THR A 176 18.30 23.17 38.70
N GLY A 177 18.80 22.31 37.83
CA GLY A 177 18.00 21.46 36.98
C GLY A 177 17.46 22.07 35.67
N GLN A 178 17.51 23.39 35.51
CA GLN A 178 17.08 24.03 34.27
C GLN A 178 18.02 23.70 33.10
N VAL A 179 17.47 23.20 31.99
CA VAL A 179 18.21 23.00 30.74
C VAL A 179 18.07 24.24 29.85
N ASN A 180 19.14 24.60 29.16
CA ASN A 180 19.13 25.55 28.06
C ASN A 180 19.53 24.79 26.79
N GLU A 181 18.71 24.91 25.75
CA GLU A 181 18.99 24.32 24.44
C GLU A 181 19.91 25.23 23.64
N VAL A 182 20.92 24.61 23.03
CA VAL A 182 21.88 25.26 22.14
C VAL A 182 21.84 24.54 20.80
N THR A 183 21.41 25.25 19.76
CA THR A 183 21.42 24.76 18.39
C THR A 183 22.83 24.83 17.81
N LEU A 184 23.27 23.73 17.21
CA LEU A 184 24.52 23.55 16.48
C LEU A 184 24.18 23.42 14.99
N SER A 185 24.58 24.42 14.21
CA SER A 185 24.33 24.50 12.76
C SER A 185 25.65 24.58 12.02
N VAL A 186 25.85 23.76 10.99
CA VAL A 186 27.07 23.84 10.17
C VAL A 186 26.86 24.73 8.95
N ASP A 187 27.87 25.53 8.61
CA ASP A 187 28.01 26.23 7.33
C ASP A 187 29.02 25.47 6.48
N THR A 188 28.52 24.90 5.39
CA THR A 188 29.30 24.09 4.46
C THR A 188 29.81 24.91 3.27
N THR A 189 29.49 26.21 3.22
CA THR A 189 29.83 27.10 2.11
C THR A 189 31.34 27.20 1.91
N GLY A 190 31.83 26.67 0.79
CA GLY A 190 33.24 26.79 0.41
C GLY A 190 34.19 25.86 1.17
N LEU A 191 33.67 24.91 1.95
CA LEU A 191 34.46 23.80 2.48
C LEU A 191 34.79 22.83 1.34
N VAL A 192 35.97 22.20 1.42
CA VAL A 192 36.43 21.17 0.49
C VAL A 192 36.37 19.82 1.19
N ILE A 193 36.46 18.73 0.44
CA ILE A 193 36.52 17.38 1.02
C ILE A 193 37.62 17.31 2.11
N GLY A 194 37.26 16.82 3.29
CA GLY A 194 38.13 16.74 4.46
C GLY A 194 37.39 16.60 5.79
N GLU A 195 38.15 16.33 6.84
CA GLU A 195 37.69 16.29 8.23
C GLU A 195 37.92 17.64 8.91
N TYR A 196 36.90 18.13 9.60
CA TYR A 196 36.89 19.41 10.29
C TYR A 196 36.49 19.17 11.75
N ASN A 197 37.39 19.43 12.68
CA ASN A 197 37.10 19.26 14.11
C ASN A 197 36.97 20.62 14.78
N CYS A 198 36.07 20.71 15.75
CA CYS A 198 35.81 21.92 16.53
C CYS A 198 35.59 21.54 17.99
N THR A 199 36.26 22.23 18.90
CA THR A 199 36.10 21.97 20.33
C THR A 199 35.25 23.08 20.95
N LEU A 200 34.04 22.75 21.37
CA LEU A 200 33.18 23.66 22.13
C LEU A 200 33.57 23.59 23.59
N THR A 201 33.95 24.73 24.15
CA THR A 201 34.30 24.88 25.57
C THR A 201 33.17 25.61 26.29
N ILE A 202 32.54 24.91 27.23
CA ILE A 202 31.54 25.45 28.14
C ILE A 202 32.25 25.90 29.42
N THR A 203 32.13 27.19 29.74
CA THR A 203 32.63 27.76 30.99
C THR A 203 31.48 28.24 31.83
N ALA A 204 31.51 27.96 33.13
CA ALA A 204 30.58 28.53 34.09
C ALA A 204 31.31 28.85 35.39
N ALA A 205 31.37 30.14 35.75
CA ALA A 205 32.05 30.56 36.96
C ALA A 205 31.35 30.00 38.21
N GLY A 206 32.12 29.30 39.06
CA GLY A 206 31.61 28.65 40.26
C GLY A 206 31.18 27.20 40.07
N ALA A 207 31.12 26.68 38.84
CA ALA A 207 30.87 25.25 38.64
C ALA A 207 32.15 24.43 38.87
N VAL A 208 32.06 23.36 39.66
CA VAL A 208 33.22 22.53 40.08
C VAL A 208 33.94 21.83 38.92
N ASN A 209 33.22 21.59 37.82
CA ASN A 209 33.73 20.94 36.62
C ASN A 209 33.92 21.93 35.45
N SER A 210 33.96 23.24 35.70
CA SER A 210 34.27 24.22 34.65
C SER A 210 35.78 24.30 34.36
N PRO A 211 36.23 24.32 33.09
CA PRO A 211 35.43 24.17 31.87
C PRO A 211 35.10 22.71 31.53
N GLN A 212 34.03 22.51 30.77
CA GLN A 212 33.72 21.25 30.07
C GLN A 212 33.94 21.42 28.57
N THR A 213 34.40 20.37 27.88
CA THR A 213 34.56 20.38 26.42
C THR A 213 33.66 19.35 25.75
N ILE A 214 33.21 19.72 24.56
CA ILE A 214 32.40 18.93 23.63
C ILE A 214 33.14 18.93 22.28
N GLU A 215 33.32 17.77 21.67
CA GLU A 215 33.89 17.69 20.33
C GLU A 215 32.79 17.76 19.26
N VAL A 216 32.98 18.57 18.23
CA VAL A 216 32.07 18.64 17.08
C VAL A 216 32.90 18.41 15.83
N ASN A 217 32.61 17.32 15.13
CA ASN A 217 33.33 16.91 13.92
C ASN A 217 32.41 17.08 12.72
N LEU A 218 32.93 17.61 11.62
CA LEU A 218 32.28 17.72 10.32
C LEU A 218 33.15 17.02 9.28
N ARG A 219 32.61 16.03 8.61
CA ARG A 219 33.24 15.33 7.49
C ARG A 219 32.61 15.77 6.18
N VAL A 220 33.41 16.38 5.31
CA VAL A 220 33.04 16.68 3.91
C VAL A 220 33.61 15.57 3.03
N THR A 221 32.77 14.82 2.30
CA THR A 221 33.21 13.66 1.50
C THR A 221 32.46 13.55 0.17
N GLU A 222 32.87 12.63 -0.72
CA GLU A 222 32.08 12.22 -1.89
C GLU A 222 31.21 11.00 -1.54
N PRO A 223 30.03 10.84 -2.16
CA PRO A 223 29.20 9.65 -1.99
C PRO A 223 29.78 8.45 -2.76
N LEU A 224 29.53 7.24 -2.26
CA LEU A 224 29.93 6.00 -2.95
C LEU A 224 29.05 5.84 -4.19
N SER A 225 29.65 5.81 -5.38
CA SER A 225 28.90 5.91 -6.64
C SER A 225 28.72 4.57 -7.34
N VAL A 226 27.47 4.24 -7.72
CA VAL A 226 27.11 3.03 -8.47
C VAL A 226 26.52 3.44 -9.83
N PRO A 227 27.00 2.92 -10.98
CA PRO A 227 28.03 1.90 -11.13
C PRO A 227 29.46 2.46 -11.27
N ALA A 228 29.66 3.76 -11.07
CA ALA A 228 30.89 4.46 -11.46
C ALA A 228 32.14 3.99 -10.67
N GLU A 229 31.98 3.73 -9.37
CA GLU A 229 33.03 3.24 -8.48
C GLU A 229 32.83 1.75 -8.13
N TYR A 230 31.59 1.34 -7.87
CA TYR A 230 31.21 -0.04 -7.55
C TYR A 230 30.27 -0.59 -8.61
N GLU A 231 30.47 -1.83 -9.07
CA GLU A 231 29.64 -2.41 -10.13
C GLU A 231 28.21 -2.69 -9.66
N THR A 232 28.03 -2.97 -8.36
CA THR A 232 26.74 -3.30 -7.76
C THR A 232 26.45 -2.49 -6.50
N ILE A 233 25.16 -2.33 -6.18
CA ILE A 233 24.71 -1.61 -4.98
C ILE A 233 25.23 -2.31 -3.71
N GLN A 234 25.16 -3.64 -3.66
CA GLN A 234 25.63 -4.39 -2.50
C GLN A 234 27.14 -4.23 -2.26
N GLU A 235 27.95 -4.06 -3.30
CA GLU A 235 29.39 -3.80 -3.16
C GLU A 235 29.66 -2.44 -2.53
N ALA A 236 28.97 -1.39 -2.97
CA ALA A 236 29.06 -0.08 -2.34
C ALA A 236 28.63 -0.12 -0.87
N ILE A 237 27.51 -0.80 -0.56
CA ILE A 237 27.05 -0.98 0.84
C ILE A 237 28.10 -1.75 1.66
N ASN A 238 28.80 -2.73 1.09
CA ASN A 238 29.81 -3.47 1.83
C ASN A 238 30.96 -2.58 2.29
N GLU A 239 31.36 -1.59 1.48
CA GLU A 239 32.43 -0.64 1.79
C GLU A 239 31.98 0.55 2.64
N ALA A 240 30.71 0.98 2.52
CA ALA A 240 30.17 2.12 3.25
C ALA A 240 30.32 1.99 4.79
N ALA A 241 30.64 3.07 5.48
CA ALA A 241 30.56 3.20 6.93
C ALA A 241 29.22 3.83 7.36
N ASP A 242 28.85 3.72 8.63
CA ASP A 242 27.67 4.43 9.15
C ASP A 242 27.79 5.95 8.87
N GLY A 243 26.68 6.56 8.43
CA GLY A 243 26.61 7.95 7.96
C GLY A 243 26.93 8.13 6.48
N ASP A 244 27.48 7.11 5.80
CA ASP A 244 27.82 7.20 4.39
C ASP A 244 26.55 7.19 3.48
N THR A 245 26.68 7.76 2.28
CA THR A 245 25.66 7.74 1.22
C THR A 245 26.16 6.94 0.03
N VAL A 246 25.35 5.97 -0.41
CA VAL A 246 25.50 5.26 -1.68
C VAL A 246 24.59 5.94 -2.71
N LEU A 247 25.19 6.60 -3.69
CA LEU A 247 24.49 7.28 -4.78
C LEU A 247 24.41 6.36 -6.00
N VAL A 248 23.20 6.08 -6.46
CA VAL A 248 22.93 5.15 -7.57
C VAL A 248 22.48 5.95 -8.79
N ALA A 249 23.26 5.90 -9.86
CA ALA A 249 22.98 6.60 -11.12
C ALA A 249 21.75 6.00 -11.84
N ASP A 250 21.16 6.76 -12.75
CA ASP A 250 20.01 6.31 -13.55
C ASP A 250 20.29 5.02 -14.32
N GLY A 251 19.31 4.13 -14.35
CA GLY A 251 19.41 2.84 -15.04
C GLY A 251 18.54 1.75 -14.43
N THR A 252 18.58 0.58 -15.07
CA THR A 252 17.95 -0.64 -14.58
C THR A 252 19.02 -1.57 -14.03
N TYR A 253 18.91 -1.90 -12.74
CA TYR A 253 19.85 -2.72 -12.01
C TYR A 253 19.26 -4.13 -11.84
N THR A 254 19.88 -5.10 -12.49
CA THR A 254 19.51 -6.53 -12.46
C THR A 254 20.69 -7.38 -12.00
N GLY A 255 20.45 -8.68 -11.79
CA GLY A 255 21.49 -9.63 -11.45
C GLY A 255 22.00 -9.53 -10.01
N LYS A 256 22.84 -10.51 -9.65
CA LYS A 256 23.32 -10.68 -8.28
C LYS A 256 24.05 -9.43 -7.77
N GLY A 257 23.68 -8.94 -6.58
CA GLY A 257 24.25 -7.74 -5.96
C GLY A 257 23.39 -6.49 -6.13
N ASN A 258 22.35 -6.57 -6.97
CA ASN A 258 21.40 -5.49 -7.22
C ASN A 258 19.97 -5.83 -6.79
N TYR A 259 19.74 -7.03 -6.25
CA TYR A 259 18.51 -7.42 -5.57
C TYR A 259 18.87 -8.32 -4.37
N ASN A 260 17.96 -8.47 -3.41
CA ASN A 260 18.21 -8.90 -2.04
C ASN A 260 19.30 -8.05 -1.38
N ILE A 261 19.23 -6.73 -1.57
CA ILE A 261 20.19 -5.78 -1.06
C ILE A 261 20.04 -5.72 0.46
N ASP A 262 21.13 -6.04 1.17
CA ASP A 262 21.21 -6.13 2.63
C ASP A 262 22.12 -5.01 3.15
N PHE A 263 21.57 -4.17 4.03
CA PHE A 263 22.26 -3.06 4.70
C PHE A 263 23.24 -3.54 5.77
N ARG A 264 23.12 -4.78 6.25
CA ARG A 264 23.97 -5.39 7.27
C ARG A 264 24.00 -4.62 8.59
N GLY A 265 22.89 -3.98 8.94
CA GLY A 265 22.75 -3.19 10.16
C GLY A 265 23.43 -1.82 10.10
N LYS A 266 23.86 -1.37 8.92
CA LYS A 266 24.53 -0.08 8.74
C LYS A 266 23.54 1.08 8.67
N ALA A 267 23.86 2.17 9.35
CA ALA A 267 23.11 3.42 9.34
C ALA A 267 23.53 4.29 8.14
N ILE A 268 23.15 3.88 6.93
CA ILE A 268 23.54 4.55 5.67
C ILE A 268 22.32 5.01 4.87
N THR A 269 22.55 5.94 3.95
CA THR A 269 21.55 6.32 2.93
C THR A 269 21.91 5.68 1.60
N VAL A 270 21.01 4.90 1.02
CA VAL A 270 21.11 4.43 -0.36
C VAL A 270 20.06 5.19 -1.16
N ARG A 271 20.46 5.96 -2.17
CA ARG A 271 19.54 6.83 -2.91
C ARG A 271 19.83 6.90 -4.39
N SER A 272 18.80 7.09 -5.19
CA SER A 272 18.97 7.37 -6.63
C SER A 272 19.39 8.82 -6.87
N GLU A 273 20.00 9.05 -8.04
CA GLU A 273 20.42 10.39 -8.46
C GLU A 273 19.22 11.27 -8.88
N ASN A 274 18.30 10.74 -9.71
CA ASN A 274 17.19 11.51 -10.29
C ASN A 274 15.79 10.98 -9.92
N GLY A 275 15.68 10.18 -8.85
CA GLY A 275 14.40 9.68 -8.35
C GLY A 275 13.93 8.36 -8.99
N PRO A 276 12.75 7.88 -8.57
CA PRO A 276 12.33 6.50 -8.82
C PRO A 276 12.00 6.24 -10.30
N ALA A 277 11.62 7.26 -11.06
CA ALA A 277 11.28 7.12 -12.48
C ALA A 277 12.49 6.76 -13.37
N ASP A 278 13.70 7.08 -12.92
CA ASP A 278 14.93 6.97 -13.70
C ASP A 278 15.89 5.90 -13.15
N CYS A 279 15.68 5.42 -11.91
CA CYS A 279 16.46 4.34 -11.29
C CYS A 279 15.60 3.15 -10.84
N ILE A 280 15.76 2.02 -11.52
CA ILE A 280 14.91 0.82 -11.38
C ILE A 280 15.74 -0.34 -10.82
N ILE A 281 15.28 -0.91 -9.71
CA ILE A 281 15.72 -2.17 -9.15
C ILE A 281 14.79 -3.27 -9.66
N ASP A 282 15.26 -4.08 -10.61
CA ASP A 282 14.49 -5.19 -11.18
C ASP A 282 15.05 -6.52 -10.67
N CYS A 283 14.22 -7.21 -9.87
CA CYS A 283 14.61 -8.46 -9.21
C CYS A 283 14.43 -9.69 -10.11
N GLU A 284 14.02 -9.53 -11.38
CA GLU A 284 13.92 -10.58 -12.39
C GLU A 284 13.02 -11.77 -11.95
N ASN A 285 11.93 -11.48 -11.25
CA ASN A 285 11.03 -12.47 -10.62
C ASN A 285 11.71 -13.34 -9.57
N SER A 286 12.65 -12.78 -8.80
CA SER A 286 13.43 -13.50 -7.79
C SER A 286 13.68 -12.68 -6.53
N GLY A 287 13.46 -13.28 -5.35
CA GLY A 287 13.78 -12.64 -4.07
C GLY A 287 13.04 -11.33 -3.86
N CYS A 288 13.66 -10.38 -3.17
CA CYS A 288 13.15 -9.01 -2.96
C CYS A 288 14.16 -7.97 -3.46
N GLY A 289 13.77 -6.69 -3.52
CA GLY A 289 14.70 -5.60 -3.81
C GLY A 289 15.62 -5.35 -2.64
N PHE A 290 15.04 -5.03 -1.48
CA PHE A 290 15.76 -4.71 -0.24
C PHE A 290 15.32 -5.60 0.92
N TYR A 291 16.29 -6.04 1.72
CA TYR A 291 16.06 -6.89 2.89
C TYR A 291 16.73 -6.31 4.13
N PHE A 292 15.94 -5.79 5.06
CA PHE A 292 16.37 -5.28 6.35
C PHE A 292 16.15 -6.34 7.43
N HIS A 293 17.23 -6.89 8.01
CA HIS A 293 17.13 -8.00 8.97
C HIS A 293 18.26 -8.05 10.00
N ASN A 294 19.03 -6.97 10.14
CA ASN A 294 20.21 -6.87 10.99
C ASN A 294 20.15 -5.66 11.93
N ARG A 295 18.95 -5.30 12.42
CA ARG A 295 18.70 -4.21 13.38
C ARG A 295 18.84 -2.81 12.79
N GLU A 296 18.57 -2.67 11.50
CA GLU A 296 18.53 -1.39 10.84
C GLU A 296 17.52 -0.46 11.53
N ARG A 297 17.83 0.83 11.64
CA ARG A 297 17.01 1.84 12.31
C ARG A 297 16.61 2.92 11.31
N ALA A 298 15.99 4.00 11.78
CA ALA A 298 15.48 5.06 10.91
C ALA A 298 16.57 5.79 10.09
N ASP A 299 17.83 5.64 10.48
CA ASP A 299 19.04 6.11 9.79
C ASP A 299 19.53 5.15 8.70
N SER A 300 18.89 4.00 8.53
CA SER A 300 19.01 3.11 7.37
C SER A 300 17.95 3.50 6.34
N ILE A 301 18.35 4.28 5.34
CA ILE A 301 17.43 5.00 4.45
C ILE A 301 17.53 4.44 3.04
N ILE A 302 16.38 4.16 2.43
CA ILE A 302 16.26 4.04 0.96
C ILE A 302 15.42 5.20 0.41
N ASP A 303 15.93 5.82 -0.65
CA ASP A 303 15.34 7.03 -1.24
C ASP A 303 15.34 6.97 -2.78
N GLY A 304 14.15 7.09 -3.39
CA GLY A 304 14.08 7.39 -4.81
C GLY A 304 14.20 6.18 -5.76
N PHE A 305 13.79 4.97 -5.40
CA PHE A 305 13.89 3.81 -6.31
C PHE A 305 12.53 3.34 -6.82
N THR A 306 12.47 2.92 -8.08
CA THR A 306 11.46 1.94 -8.51
C THR A 306 11.94 0.54 -8.13
N ILE A 307 11.12 -0.26 -7.46
CA ILE A 307 11.44 -1.64 -7.06
C ILE A 307 10.38 -2.57 -7.64
N THR A 308 10.81 -3.51 -8.49
CA THR A 308 9.91 -4.39 -9.23
C THR A 308 10.45 -5.82 -9.39
N GLY A 309 9.57 -6.74 -9.79
CA GLY A 309 9.94 -8.11 -10.10
C GLY A 309 10.35 -8.95 -8.89
N GLY A 310 10.08 -8.55 -7.65
CA GLY A 310 10.33 -9.40 -6.47
C GLY A 310 9.36 -10.59 -6.40
N SER A 311 9.85 -11.80 -6.13
CA SER A 311 9.03 -13.00 -5.86
C SER A 311 8.79 -13.27 -4.36
N ASP A 312 9.63 -12.69 -3.51
CA ASP A 312 9.48 -12.65 -2.04
C ASP A 312 8.94 -11.26 -1.62
N GLY A 313 8.23 -10.55 -2.50
CA GLY A 313 7.80 -9.16 -2.32
C GLY A 313 8.86 -8.13 -2.71
N GLY A 314 8.50 -6.84 -2.67
CA GLY A 314 9.42 -5.75 -3.03
C GLY A 314 10.46 -5.43 -1.95
N ILE A 315 10.00 -5.24 -0.71
CA ILE A 315 10.85 -4.92 0.45
C ILE A 315 10.46 -5.79 1.64
N ILE A 316 11.46 -6.27 2.39
CA ILE A 316 11.24 -7.05 3.62
C ILE A 316 11.93 -6.34 4.80
N CYS A 317 11.16 -6.10 5.86
CA CYS A 317 11.58 -5.52 7.13
C CYS A 317 11.39 -6.53 8.27
N GLY A 318 12.50 -6.98 8.82
CA GLY A 318 12.56 -7.95 9.90
C GLY A 318 12.39 -9.40 9.46
N HIS A 319 12.17 -10.27 10.43
CA HIS A 319 11.97 -11.70 10.21
C HIS A 319 10.85 -12.23 11.12
N ARG A 320 10.12 -13.21 10.61
CA ARG A 320 9.00 -13.84 11.32
C ARG A 320 9.34 -14.61 12.62
N TYR A 321 10.60 -14.97 12.86
CA TYR A 321 10.97 -15.84 14.00
C TYR A 321 11.59 -15.04 15.15
N GLU A 322 11.19 -15.35 16.39
CA GLU A 322 11.50 -14.63 17.65
C GLU A 322 13.00 -14.43 17.99
N ASN A 323 13.93 -15.02 17.23
CA ASN A 323 15.37 -14.90 17.48
C ASN A 323 16.05 -13.79 16.66
N TYR A 324 15.31 -13.12 15.77
CA TYR A 324 15.82 -12.02 14.97
C TYR A 324 15.33 -10.70 15.56
N GLU A 325 16.18 -9.69 15.53
CA GLU A 325 15.84 -8.38 16.06
C GLU A 325 15.09 -7.54 15.03
N ALA A 326 14.15 -6.73 15.51
CA ALA A 326 13.34 -5.81 14.74
C ALA A 326 14.19 -4.86 13.89
N SER A 327 13.72 -4.52 12.69
CA SER A 327 14.35 -3.53 11.81
C SER A 327 13.35 -2.43 11.46
N SER A 328 13.77 -1.18 11.56
CA SER A 328 12.93 0.01 11.47
C SER A 328 13.49 1.04 10.48
N PRO A 329 13.73 0.65 9.20
CA PRO A 329 14.31 1.54 8.19
C PRO A 329 13.37 2.68 7.80
N THR A 330 13.94 3.70 7.17
CA THR A 330 13.17 4.74 6.47
C THR A 330 13.09 4.42 4.98
N ILE A 331 11.88 4.34 4.46
CA ILE A 331 11.57 4.08 3.05
C ILE A 331 10.89 5.31 2.49
N THR A 332 11.54 6.03 1.59
CA THR A 332 11.01 7.31 1.10
C THR A 332 11.14 7.50 -0.42
N ASN A 333 10.21 8.25 -1.01
CA ASN A 333 10.20 8.61 -2.44
C ASN A 333 10.32 7.41 -3.41
N CYS A 334 9.84 6.23 -3.01
CA CYS A 334 9.98 5.00 -3.79
C CYS A 334 8.68 4.64 -4.55
N ILE A 335 8.84 3.95 -5.69
CA ILE A 335 7.74 3.29 -6.40
C ILE A 335 7.93 1.77 -6.26
N ILE A 336 7.08 1.11 -5.48
CA ILE A 336 7.13 -0.34 -5.27
C ILE A 336 6.01 -0.97 -6.07
N SER A 337 6.35 -1.57 -7.21
CA SER A 337 5.36 -1.95 -8.21
C SER A 337 5.60 -3.31 -8.85
N GLY A 338 4.52 -4.06 -9.09
CA GLY A 338 4.57 -5.33 -9.82
C GLY A 338 5.32 -6.46 -9.09
N ASN A 339 5.45 -6.37 -7.77
CA ASN A 339 6.07 -7.40 -6.95
C ASN A 339 5.04 -8.42 -6.48
N LYS A 340 5.52 -9.62 -6.16
CA LYS A 340 4.72 -10.77 -5.79
C LYS A 340 5.30 -11.41 -4.54
N ALA A 341 4.45 -11.82 -3.59
CA ALA A 341 4.85 -12.68 -2.48
C ALA A 341 4.15 -14.04 -2.62
N ASP A 342 4.92 -15.10 -2.90
CA ASP A 342 4.38 -16.47 -3.03
C ASP A 342 4.79 -17.44 -1.92
N HIS A 343 5.74 -17.07 -1.06
CA HIS A 343 6.22 -17.92 0.03
C HIS A 343 5.95 -17.35 1.42
N TYR A 344 5.00 -17.96 2.12
CA TYR A 344 4.59 -17.65 3.49
C TYR A 344 5.71 -17.45 4.53
N TYR A 345 6.81 -18.21 4.43
CA TYR A 345 7.92 -18.14 5.39
C TYR A 345 8.89 -16.99 5.14
N ARG A 346 8.85 -16.37 3.95
CA ARG A 346 9.80 -15.36 3.49
C ARG A 346 9.18 -13.99 3.34
N ALA A 347 7.95 -13.93 2.85
CA ALA A 347 7.16 -12.71 2.80
C ALA A 347 5.67 -13.03 2.71
N SER A 348 4.84 -12.08 3.14
CA SER A 348 3.39 -12.19 2.94
C SER A 348 2.82 -10.97 2.23
N GLY A 349 3.48 -9.81 2.31
CA GLY A 349 3.10 -8.61 1.57
C GLY A 349 3.74 -8.55 0.20
N GLY A 350 2.94 -8.27 -0.83
CA GLY A 350 3.44 -8.20 -2.21
C GLY A 350 4.40 -7.03 -2.40
N GLY A 351 4.08 -5.85 -1.86
CA GLY A 351 4.96 -4.68 -1.89
C GLY A 351 5.97 -4.68 -0.76
N ILE A 352 5.50 -4.54 0.48
CA ILE A 352 6.33 -4.43 1.69
C ILE A 352 5.86 -5.45 2.73
N THR A 353 6.79 -6.19 3.33
CA THR A 353 6.52 -7.08 4.48
C THR A 353 7.22 -6.57 5.74
N CYS A 354 6.50 -6.49 6.85
CA CYS A 354 6.99 -6.02 8.16
C CYS A 354 6.71 -7.06 9.27
N TRP A 355 7.75 -7.48 9.99
CA TRP A 355 7.68 -8.56 10.99
C TRP A 355 8.39 -8.28 12.31
N GLY A 356 7.97 -8.95 13.37
CA GLY A 356 8.82 -9.26 14.53
C GLY A 356 9.29 -8.04 15.33
N GLY A 357 8.41 -7.06 15.51
CA GLY A 357 8.67 -5.80 16.21
C GLY A 357 9.18 -4.67 15.30
N SER A 358 9.37 -4.95 14.00
CA SER A 358 9.85 -3.96 13.02
C SER A 358 8.95 -2.73 12.98
N SER A 359 9.55 -1.56 12.88
CA SER A 359 8.81 -0.29 12.88
C SER A 359 9.25 0.66 11.75
N PRO A 360 9.15 0.25 10.47
CA PRO A 360 9.57 1.10 9.36
C PRO A 360 8.69 2.35 9.21
N SER A 361 9.34 3.43 8.79
CA SER A 361 8.68 4.67 8.36
C SER A 361 8.61 4.69 6.84
N ILE A 362 7.41 4.80 6.29
CA ILE A 362 7.16 4.79 4.85
C ILE A 362 6.55 6.14 4.48
N SER A 363 7.25 6.93 3.65
CA SER A 363 6.78 8.26 3.26
C SER A 363 6.94 8.55 1.78
N ASN A 364 6.03 9.34 1.20
CA ASN A 364 6.10 9.77 -0.21
C ASN A 364 6.26 8.60 -1.19
N CYS A 365 5.67 7.45 -0.88
CA CYS A 365 5.83 6.24 -1.68
C CYS A 365 4.56 5.91 -2.46
N ILE A 366 4.74 5.32 -3.64
CA ILE A 366 3.68 4.69 -4.43
C ILE A 366 3.86 3.18 -4.34
N ILE A 367 2.88 2.47 -3.79
CA ILE A 367 2.87 1.01 -3.64
C ILE A 367 1.71 0.47 -4.47
N GLU A 368 2.00 -0.07 -5.65
CA GLU A 368 0.95 -0.41 -6.60
C GLU A 368 1.14 -1.72 -7.36
N ASN A 369 0.03 -2.30 -7.83
CA ASN A 369 0.05 -3.51 -8.66
C ASN A 369 0.81 -4.71 -8.05
N ASN A 370 0.99 -4.72 -6.73
CA ASN A 370 1.66 -5.81 -6.04
C ASN A 370 0.66 -6.89 -5.63
N ARG A 371 1.14 -8.13 -5.51
CA ARG A 371 0.29 -9.31 -5.33
C ARG A 371 0.78 -10.20 -4.20
N SER A 372 -0.12 -10.59 -3.31
CA SER A 372 0.11 -11.65 -2.33
C SER A 372 -0.61 -12.91 -2.81
N ILE A 373 0.09 -14.03 -2.99
CA ILE A 373 -0.49 -15.25 -3.57
C ILE A 373 -0.19 -16.51 -2.74
N GLU A 374 -0.75 -17.66 -3.16
CA GLU A 374 -0.46 -18.98 -2.59
C GLU A 374 -0.67 -19.09 -1.07
N GLU A 375 0.38 -19.38 -0.28
CA GLU A 375 0.28 -19.61 1.18
C GLU A 375 0.35 -18.31 2.00
N ALA A 376 0.54 -17.15 1.36
CA ALA A 376 0.63 -15.86 2.05
C ALA A 376 -0.73 -15.47 2.70
N TYR A 377 -0.65 -14.76 3.83
CA TYR A 377 -1.83 -14.42 4.64
C TYR A 377 -2.63 -13.19 4.14
N GLY A 378 -2.01 -12.24 3.43
CA GLY A 378 -2.67 -11.02 2.95
C GLY A 378 -1.69 -9.85 2.68
N GLY A 379 -2.21 -8.64 2.45
CA GLY A 379 -1.37 -7.43 2.34
C GLY A 379 -0.76 -7.23 0.96
N GLY A 380 -1.59 -7.24 -0.10
CA GLY A 380 -1.10 -7.12 -1.48
C GLY A 380 -0.08 -5.99 -1.63
N GLY A 381 -0.35 -4.83 -1.00
CA GLY A 381 0.61 -3.73 -0.85
C GLY A 381 1.52 -3.93 0.36
N ILE A 382 0.98 -3.77 1.58
CA ILE A 382 1.75 -3.81 2.84
C ILE A 382 1.22 -4.94 3.75
N TYR A 383 2.13 -5.70 4.33
CA TYR A 383 1.83 -6.70 5.34
C TYR A 383 2.54 -6.38 6.66
N CYS A 384 1.80 -6.39 7.77
CA CYS A 384 2.30 -6.14 9.12
C CYS A 384 1.87 -7.28 10.07
N GLU A 385 2.84 -7.95 10.69
CA GLU A 385 2.59 -8.89 11.80
C GLU A 385 3.55 -8.59 12.95
N GLN A 386 2.98 -8.26 14.12
CA GLN A 386 3.73 -7.80 15.28
C GLN A 386 4.64 -6.59 14.98
N ALA A 387 4.18 -5.64 14.17
CA ALA A 387 4.97 -4.50 13.69
C ALA A 387 4.30 -3.15 14.03
N ASN A 388 5.07 -2.05 14.01
CA ASN A 388 4.55 -0.70 14.19
C ASN A 388 4.86 0.17 12.97
N VAL A 389 3.94 0.26 12.02
CA VAL A 389 4.22 0.89 10.73
C VAL A 389 3.61 2.28 10.64
N THR A 390 4.40 3.23 10.15
CA THR A 390 3.94 4.59 9.84
C THR A 390 3.93 4.79 8.33
N VAL A 391 2.80 5.26 7.80
CA VAL A 391 2.56 5.55 6.38
C VAL A 391 2.12 7.01 6.24
N ILE A 392 2.95 7.83 5.60
CA ILE A 392 2.71 9.28 5.49
C ILE A 392 2.82 9.70 4.02
N THR A 393 1.82 10.39 3.49
CA THR A 393 1.90 10.95 2.12
C THR A 393 2.14 9.85 1.08
N CYS A 394 1.44 8.73 1.18
CA CYS A 394 1.63 7.57 0.30
C CYS A 394 0.39 7.26 -0.52
N ILE A 395 0.60 6.62 -1.67
CA ILE A 395 -0.46 6.05 -2.52
C ILE A 395 -0.31 4.54 -2.53
N ILE A 396 -1.32 3.81 -2.03
CA ILE A 396 -1.38 2.35 -2.01
C ILE A 396 -2.55 1.91 -2.87
N ARG A 397 -2.28 1.44 -4.10
CA ARG A 397 -3.35 1.17 -5.06
C ARG A 397 -3.20 -0.05 -5.95
N ASN A 398 -4.31 -0.59 -6.45
CA ASN A 398 -4.31 -1.73 -7.38
C ASN A 398 -3.57 -2.96 -6.86
N ASN A 399 -3.36 -3.08 -5.55
CA ASN A 399 -2.72 -4.24 -4.96
C ASN A 399 -3.76 -5.34 -4.72
N THR A 400 -3.35 -6.59 -4.86
CA THR A 400 -4.28 -7.73 -4.86
C THR A 400 -3.81 -8.86 -3.95
N VAL A 401 -4.76 -9.55 -3.31
CA VAL A 401 -4.52 -10.80 -2.58
C VAL A 401 -5.24 -11.96 -3.27
N ASP A 402 -4.47 -12.93 -3.76
CA ASP A 402 -4.94 -14.13 -4.49
C ASP A 402 -4.61 -15.45 -3.74
N GLY A 403 -4.25 -15.39 -2.45
CA GLY A 403 -3.80 -16.55 -1.64
C GLY A 403 -4.91 -17.45 -1.04
N TYR A 404 -4.52 -18.66 -0.62
CA TYR A 404 -5.36 -19.72 -0.05
C TYR A 404 -5.87 -19.46 1.37
N TRP A 405 -5.08 -18.75 2.15
CA TRP A 405 -5.30 -18.50 3.58
C TRP A 405 -5.63 -17.02 3.84
N ALA A 406 -6.24 -16.38 2.83
CA ALA A 406 -6.43 -14.95 2.79
C ALA A 406 -7.38 -14.49 3.90
N ASN A 407 -6.81 -13.92 4.95
CA ASN A 407 -7.53 -13.07 5.90
C ASN A 407 -7.06 -11.68 5.49
N SER A 408 -7.85 -10.95 4.73
CA SER A 408 -7.22 -10.18 3.64
C SER A 408 -7.29 -8.68 3.85
N GLY A 409 -6.21 -7.98 3.50
CA GLY A 409 -6.09 -6.54 3.39
C GLY A 409 -5.52 -6.22 2.03
N GLY A 410 -6.35 -6.10 0.99
CA GLY A 410 -5.88 -6.02 -0.42
C GLY A 410 -4.79 -4.97 -0.60
N GLY A 411 -4.95 -3.81 0.04
CA GLY A 411 -3.92 -2.81 0.21
C GLY A 411 -3.02 -3.13 1.40
N ILE A 412 -3.55 -3.12 2.62
CA ILE A 412 -2.80 -3.28 3.87
C ILE A 412 -3.39 -4.36 4.76
N TYR A 413 -2.57 -5.30 5.19
CA TYR A 413 -2.91 -6.29 6.21
C TYR A 413 -2.14 -6.03 7.51
N SER A 414 -2.85 -5.94 8.64
CA SER A 414 -2.27 -5.64 9.94
C SER A 414 -2.75 -6.61 11.02
N VAL A 415 -1.82 -7.30 11.68
CA VAL A 415 -2.14 -8.22 12.78
C VAL A 415 -1.19 -8.06 13.96
N ASN A 416 -1.73 -8.01 15.18
CA ASN A 416 -0.96 -7.79 16.40
C ASN A 416 -0.03 -6.56 16.30
N SER A 417 -0.45 -5.54 15.56
CA SER A 417 0.41 -4.46 15.07
C SER A 417 -0.19 -3.08 15.40
N THR A 418 0.60 -2.03 15.27
CA THR A 418 0.10 -0.65 15.20
C THR A 418 0.32 -0.09 13.81
N LEU A 419 -0.64 0.70 13.33
CA LEU A 419 -0.59 1.30 12.00
C LEU A 419 -1.07 2.75 12.06
N LEU A 420 -0.18 3.68 11.72
CA LEU A 420 -0.49 5.10 11.59
C LEU A 420 -0.48 5.48 10.11
N ILE A 421 -1.60 6.01 9.61
CA ILE A 421 -1.76 6.43 8.21
C ILE A 421 -2.17 7.89 8.20
N ILE A 422 -1.37 8.73 7.56
CA ILE A 422 -1.62 10.16 7.48
C ILE A 422 -1.48 10.62 6.02
N ASN A 423 -2.36 11.52 5.59
CA ASN A 423 -2.22 12.20 4.29
C ASN A 423 -2.09 11.25 3.10
N SER A 424 -2.75 10.09 3.13
CA SER A 424 -2.48 8.99 2.20
C SER A 424 -3.74 8.52 1.46
N VAL A 425 -3.54 7.89 0.30
CA VAL A 425 -4.60 7.30 -0.52
C VAL A 425 -4.46 5.78 -0.52
N ILE A 426 -5.53 5.07 -0.17
CA ILE A 426 -5.62 3.61 -0.24
C ILE A 426 -6.77 3.28 -1.19
N ALA A 427 -6.46 2.96 -2.44
CA ALA A 427 -7.48 2.90 -3.47
C ALA A 427 -7.40 1.71 -4.42
N ASP A 428 -8.56 1.26 -4.91
CA ASP A 428 -8.64 0.23 -5.96
C ASP A 428 -7.91 -1.08 -5.62
N ASN A 429 -7.67 -1.35 -4.33
CA ASN A 429 -7.07 -2.61 -3.89
C ASN A 429 -8.14 -3.69 -3.80
N SER A 430 -7.76 -4.95 -4.03
CA SER A 430 -8.74 -6.02 -4.12
C SER A 430 -8.36 -7.32 -3.40
N CYS A 431 -9.36 -7.98 -2.83
CA CYS A 431 -9.29 -9.37 -2.42
C CYS A 431 -10.47 -10.15 -3.01
N PRO A 432 -10.33 -10.72 -4.21
CA PRO A 432 -11.41 -11.45 -4.87
C PRO A 432 -11.81 -12.76 -4.20
N GLY A 433 -11.08 -13.23 -3.19
CA GLY A 433 -11.41 -14.39 -2.35
C GLY A 433 -11.49 -15.74 -3.06
N LEU A 434 -11.48 -16.84 -2.30
CA LEU A 434 -11.60 -18.21 -2.84
C LEU A 434 -12.98 -18.82 -2.55
N TYR A 435 -13.91 -18.64 -3.48
CA TYR A 435 -15.26 -19.22 -3.49
C TYR A 435 -15.30 -20.76 -3.54
N GLY A 436 -15.17 -21.43 -2.39
CA GLY A 436 -15.48 -22.86 -2.30
C GLY A 436 -14.97 -23.58 -1.07
N ARG A 437 -14.09 -22.96 -0.27
CA ARG A 437 -13.84 -23.40 1.10
C ARG A 437 -14.57 -22.44 2.03
N HIS A 438 -15.67 -22.91 2.62
CA HIS A 438 -16.42 -22.18 3.65
C HIS A 438 -15.64 -22.00 4.98
N GLU A 439 -14.30 -22.06 4.95
CA GLU A 439 -13.44 -22.14 6.14
C GLU A 439 -12.62 -20.86 6.39
N TYR A 440 -12.48 -19.93 5.43
CA TYR A 440 -11.70 -18.69 5.58
C TYR A 440 -12.42 -17.49 4.93
N SER A 441 -12.44 -16.33 5.61
CA SER A 441 -13.16 -15.13 5.17
C SER A 441 -12.24 -14.10 4.52
N SER A 442 -12.61 -13.66 3.32
CA SER A 442 -11.93 -12.63 2.53
C SER A 442 -12.50 -11.26 2.88
N ASN A 443 -11.84 -10.53 3.77
CA ASN A 443 -12.32 -9.24 4.26
C ASN A 443 -11.42 -8.10 3.76
N GLY A 444 -11.62 -6.86 4.20
CA GLY A 444 -10.66 -5.75 4.11
C GLY A 444 -10.09 -5.48 2.71
N GLY A 445 -10.91 -5.07 1.74
CA GLY A 445 -10.41 -4.81 0.38
C GLY A 445 -9.27 -3.78 0.37
N GLY A 446 -9.42 -2.69 1.12
CA GLY A 446 -8.36 -1.72 1.38
C GLY A 446 -7.49 -2.15 2.56
N ILE A 447 -8.06 -2.19 3.76
CA ILE A 447 -7.36 -2.47 5.02
C ILE A 447 -8.04 -3.61 5.77
N PHE A 448 -7.23 -4.53 6.27
CA PHE A 448 -7.62 -5.47 7.29
C PHE A 448 -6.79 -5.29 8.54
N CYS A 449 -7.47 -5.24 9.68
CA CYS A 449 -6.83 -5.28 10.97
C CYS A 449 -7.41 -6.37 11.88
N ALA A 450 -6.52 -7.12 12.54
CA ALA A 450 -6.89 -8.00 13.64
C ALA A 450 -5.98 -7.85 14.86
N ASN A 451 -6.57 -7.70 16.05
CA ASN A 451 -5.81 -7.39 17.28
C ASN A 451 -4.78 -6.27 17.09
N SER A 452 -5.17 -5.20 16.39
CA SER A 452 -4.26 -4.12 15.98
C SER A 452 -4.90 -2.75 16.23
N ASP A 453 -4.06 -1.75 16.44
CA ASP A 453 -4.49 -0.37 16.59
C ASP A 453 -4.20 0.39 15.29
N VAL A 454 -5.24 0.93 14.66
CA VAL A 454 -5.14 1.63 13.37
C VAL A 454 -5.66 3.05 13.51
N THR A 455 -4.80 4.03 13.23
CA THR A 455 -5.18 5.45 13.21
C THR A 455 -5.00 5.98 11.80
N ILE A 456 -6.08 6.55 11.25
CA ILE A 456 -6.12 7.11 9.91
C ILE A 456 -6.56 8.57 10.00
N VAL A 457 -5.74 9.46 9.47
CA VAL A 457 -5.94 10.90 9.53
C VAL A 457 -5.77 11.50 8.15
N ASN A 458 -6.69 12.39 7.75
CA ASN A 458 -6.57 13.18 6.51
C ASN A 458 -6.26 12.29 5.29
N SER A 459 -7.00 11.19 5.13
CA SER A 459 -6.67 10.16 4.14
C SER A 459 -7.92 9.70 3.39
N THR A 460 -7.73 9.14 2.20
CA THR A 460 -8.81 8.68 1.32
C THR A 460 -8.74 7.16 1.12
N ILE A 461 -9.83 6.45 1.42
CA ILE A 461 -10.01 5.01 1.19
C ILE A 461 -11.10 4.79 0.15
N ALA A 462 -10.77 4.48 -1.11
CA ALA A 462 -11.74 4.52 -2.19
C ALA A 462 -11.62 3.39 -3.22
N GLY A 463 -12.74 2.93 -3.78
CA GLY A 463 -12.72 1.93 -4.87
C GLY A 463 -12.20 0.54 -4.49
N ASN A 464 -11.88 0.29 -3.22
CA ASN A 464 -11.35 -1.00 -2.79
C ASN A 464 -12.45 -2.07 -2.75
N SER A 465 -12.09 -3.32 -3.01
CA SER A 465 -13.07 -4.40 -3.14
C SER A 465 -12.65 -5.69 -2.43
N THR A 466 -13.62 -6.37 -1.81
CA THR A 466 -13.43 -7.70 -1.26
C THR A 466 -14.71 -8.50 -1.40
N VAL A 467 -14.65 -9.81 -1.17
CA VAL A 467 -15.83 -10.65 -1.27
C VAL A 467 -16.69 -10.57 -0.02
N ASP A 468 -16.15 -10.74 1.18
CA ASP A 468 -16.97 -10.94 2.37
C ASP A 468 -17.32 -9.62 3.07
N MET A 469 -16.38 -9.01 3.78
CA MET A 469 -16.68 -7.88 4.65
C MET A 469 -15.67 -6.74 4.55
N GLY A 470 -16.12 -5.49 4.63
CA GLY A 470 -15.24 -4.34 4.76
C GLY A 470 -14.45 -4.07 3.49
N GLY A 471 -15.13 -3.63 2.42
CA GLY A 471 -14.47 -3.34 1.14
C GLY A 471 -13.39 -2.27 1.31
N GLY A 472 -13.66 -1.23 2.10
CA GLY A 472 -12.65 -0.27 2.55
C GLY A 472 -11.85 -0.81 3.71
N ILE A 473 -12.46 -0.93 4.89
CA ILE A 473 -11.81 -1.37 6.13
C ILE A 473 -12.60 -2.51 6.79
N TYR A 474 -11.88 -3.57 7.15
CA TYR A 474 -12.35 -4.61 8.06
C TYR A 474 -11.54 -4.61 9.35
N SER A 475 -12.24 -4.51 10.49
CA SER A 475 -11.66 -4.50 11.83
C SER A 475 -12.16 -5.68 12.65
N ASN A 476 -11.24 -6.40 13.30
CA ASN A 476 -11.57 -7.50 14.20
C ASN A 476 -10.72 -7.46 15.47
N TYR A 477 -11.33 -7.45 16.65
CA TYR A 477 -10.61 -7.32 17.93
C TYR A 477 -9.62 -6.14 17.95
N SER A 478 -9.92 -5.08 17.20
CA SER A 478 -9.00 -3.99 16.87
C SER A 478 -9.64 -2.66 17.22
N GLU A 479 -8.80 -1.66 17.52
CA GLU A 479 -9.23 -0.28 17.67
C GLU A 479 -8.88 0.49 16.39
N VAL A 480 -9.88 1.09 15.75
CA VAL A 480 -9.71 1.86 14.51
C VAL A 480 -10.24 3.27 14.71
N THR A 481 -9.41 4.27 14.40
CA THR A 481 -9.79 5.69 14.43
C THR A 481 -9.69 6.30 13.04
N LEU A 482 -10.77 6.93 12.57
CA LEU A 482 -10.83 7.70 11.34
C LEU A 482 -11.15 9.16 11.68
N LYS A 483 -10.31 10.07 11.20
CA LYS A 483 -10.51 11.51 11.37
C LYS A 483 -10.13 12.26 10.09
N ASN A 484 -10.95 13.20 9.64
CA ASN A 484 -10.74 13.93 8.38
C ASN A 484 -10.59 12.99 7.17
N CYS A 485 -11.28 11.85 7.17
CA CYS A 485 -11.11 10.84 6.13
C CYS A 485 -12.26 10.85 5.12
N ILE A 486 -12.00 10.34 3.91
CA ILE A 486 -13.06 10.00 2.95
C ILE A 486 -13.03 8.48 2.72
N ALA A 487 -14.17 7.80 2.88
CA ALA A 487 -14.35 6.39 2.53
C ALA A 487 -15.51 6.25 1.52
N TRP A 488 -15.18 6.01 0.25
CA TRP A 488 -16.17 6.12 -0.84
C TRP A 488 -15.96 5.10 -1.98
N GLY A 489 -17.06 4.53 -2.48
CA GLY A 489 -17.05 3.67 -3.67
C GLY A 489 -16.40 2.30 -3.45
N ASN A 490 -16.22 1.88 -2.19
CA ASN A 490 -15.70 0.56 -1.86
C ASN A 490 -16.79 -0.52 -2.00
N SER A 491 -16.40 -1.79 -2.16
CA SER A 491 -17.34 -2.89 -2.42
C SER A 491 -17.06 -4.16 -1.60
N ALA A 492 -18.08 -4.71 -0.95
CA ALA A 492 -18.08 -6.00 -0.25
C ALA A 492 -19.49 -6.58 -0.18
N ASN A 493 -19.66 -7.84 0.23
CA ASN A 493 -20.99 -8.41 0.50
C ASN A 493 -21.63 -7.85 1.79
N LEU A 494 -20.83 -7.41 2.76
CA LEU A 494 -21.28 -6.82 4.01
C LEU A 494 -20.36 -5.66 4.42
N GLY A 495 -20.92 -4.50 4.76
CA GLY A 495 -20.11 -3.33 5.16
C GLY A 495 -19.18 -2.91 4.02
N THR A 496 -19.77 -2.41 2.93
CA THR A 496 -19.07 -2.03 1.69
C THR A 496 -17.88 -1.11 1.97
N ASN A 497 -18.08 -0.08 2.78
CA ASN A 497 -17.01 0.81 3.22
C ASN A 497 -16.33 0.28 4.48
N LEU A 498 -17.11 0.02 5.53
CA LEU A 498 -16.59 -0.28 6.86
C LEU A 498 -17.29 -1.50 7.46
N ALA A 499 -16.50 -2.40 8.06
CA ALA A 499 -17.00 -3.54 8.81
C ALA A 499 -16.20 -3.72 10.11
N VAL A 500 -16.93 -3.90 11.21
CA VAL A 500 -16.39 -4.03 12.57
C VAL A 500 -16.90 -5.34 13.16
N GLY A 501 -15.99 -6.23 13.56
CA GLY A 501 -16.32 -7.50 14.20
C GLY A 501 -16.53 -8.70 13.27
N THR A 502 -16.96 -9.83 13.85
CA THR A 502 -17.16 -11.10 13.12
C THR A 502 -18.60 -11.64 13.24
N ASN A 503 -18.97 -12.55 12.32
CA ASN A 503 -20.27 -13.24 12.28
C ASN A 503 -20.28 -14.69 12.79
N ASN A 504 -19.24 -15.09 13.54
CA ASN A 504 -19.00 -16.38 14.21
C ASN A 504 -17.88 -17.28 13.63
N LEU A 505 -17.17 -17.91 14.58
CA LEU A 505 -16.31 -19.13 14.57
C LEU A 505 -14.86 -19.09 14.09
N TRP A 506 -14.36 -18.07 13.39
CA TRP A 506 -12.93 -18.03 13.06
C TRP A 506 -12.16 -17.10 14.02
N ARG A 507 -11.43 -17.71 14.96
CA ARG A 507 -10.38 -17.08 15.77
C ARG A 507 -9.06 -17.39 15.09
N PRO A 508 -8.30 -16.40 14.59
CA PRO A 508 -7.01 -16.68 13.95
C PRO A 508 -6.00 -17.39 14.88
N PHE A 509 -6.23 -17.39 16.20
CA PHE A 509 -5.26 -17.82 17.20
C PHE A 509 -5.86 -18.69 18.32
N ASP A 510 -6.48 -19.82 18.00
CA ASP A 510 -6.92 -20.80 19.00
C ASP A 510 -5.76 -21.61 19.65
N SER A 511 -4.50 -21.28 19.37
CA SER A 511 -3.32 -21.95 19.94
C SER A 511 -2.55 -21.16 21.00
N TYR A 512 -2.77 -19.84 21.13
CA TYR A 512 -2.11 -19.01 22.15
C TYR A 512 -3.13 -18.42 23.15
N SER A 513 -3.43 -19.21 24.18
CA SER A 513 -4.04 -18.83 25.45
C SER A 513 -5.51 -18.39 25.44
N GLN A 514 -6.35 -19.19 26.11
CA GLN A 514 -7.74 -18.87 26.50
C GLN A 514 -7.82 -17.74 27.56
N SER A 515 -7.04 -16.67 27.41
CA SER A 515 -6.99 -15.56 28.38
C SER A 515 -6.64 -14.21 27.73
N SER A 516 -7.09 -13.95 26.50
CA SER A 516 -7.04 -12.58 25.93
C SER A 516 -8.18 -11.74 26.51
N PRO A 517 -7.94 -10.50 26.99
CA PRO A 517 -8.99 -9.61 27.50
C PRO A 517 -9.67 -8.72 26.44
N TYR A 518 -9.32 -8.85 25.15
CA TYR A 518 -9.98 -8.09 24.09
C TYR A 518 -10.97 -8.99 23.35
N TYR A 519 -12.27 -8.79 23.63
CA TYR A 519 -13.36 -9.42 22.91
C TYR A 519 -14.11 -8.44 21.99
N GLU A 520 -13.79 -7.15 22.07
CA GLU A 520 -14.51 -6.06 21.40
C GLU A 520 -13.65 -5.46 20.29
N SER A 521 -14.26 -5.18 19.15
CA SER A 521 -13.70 -4.33 18.11
C SER A 521 -14.31 -2.93 18.26
N ILE A 522 -13.47 -1.89 18.25
CA ILE A 522 -13.91 -0.51 18.42
C ILE A 522 -13.56 0.29 17.16
N MET A 523 -14.53 1.04 16.64
CA MET A 523 -14.28 1.99 15.55
C MET A 523 -14.80 3.37 15.92
N SER A 524 -13.92 4.37 15.90
CA SER A 524 -14.22 5.77 16.18
C SER A 524 -14.07 6.62 14.93
N ILE A 525 -15.12 7.37 14.56
CA ILE A 525 -15.17 8.13 13.30
C ILE A 525 -15.63 9.55 13.61
N SER A 526 -14.89 10.56 13.15
CA SER A 526 -15.28 11.97 13.28
C SER A 526 -14.78 12.80 12.09
N TYR A 527 -15.48 13.89 11.77
CA TYR A 527 -15.10 14.79 10.66
C TYR A 527 -14.75 14.05 9.37
N SER A 528 -15.49 13.00 9.03
CA SER A 528 -15.18 12.14 7.89
C SER A 528 -16.40 11.97 6.98
N ASP A 529 -16.17 11.82 5.68
CA ASP A 529 -17.20 11.51 4.69
C ASP A 529 -17.22 10.01 4.40
N ILE A 530 -18.31 9.34 4.78
CA ILE A 530 -18.44 7.88 4.70
C ILE A 530 -19.71 7.54 3.91
N GLU A 531 -19.55 6.94 2.73
CA GLU A 531 -20.68 6.53 1.89
C GLU A 531 -21.60 5.55 2.62
N GLY A 532 -22.89 5.89 2.68
CA GLY A 532 -23.94 5.15 3.38
C GLY A 532 -24.09 5.53 4.86
N GLY A 533 -23.20 6.39 5.37
CA GLY A 533 -23.19 6.90 6.73
C GLY A 533 -23.12 5.79 7.79
N GLN A 534 -23.51 6.13 9.03
CA GLN A 534 -23.48 5.18 10.15
C GLN A 534 -24.35 3.93 9.91
N SER A 535 -25.44 4.07 9.17
CA SER A 535 -26.42 2.99 8.95
C SER A 535 -25.90 1.83 8.11
N GLU A 536 -24.91 2.07 7.26
CA GLU A 536 -24.35 1.04 6.36
C GLU A 536 -23.04 0.45 6.88
N VAL A 537 -22.52 0.93 8.00
CA VAL A 537 -21.40 0.27 8.67
C VAL A 537 -21.85 -1.07 9.22
N TYR A 538 -21.14 -2.13 8.84
CA TYR A 538 -21.42 -3.46 9.34
C TYR A 538 -20.89 -3.64 10.76
N ILE A 539 -21.73 -4.13 11.68
CA ILE A 539 -21.34 -4.46 13.05
C ILE A 539 -21.59 -5.96 13.28
N GLY A 540 -20.57 -6.63 13.81
CA GLY A 540 -20.59 -8.05 14.17
C GLY A 540 -21.72 -8.41 15.14
N ASN A 541 -22.15 -9.67 15.08
CA ASN A 541 -23.29 -10.14 15.88
C ASN A 541 -22.87 -10.67 17.28
N ASN A 542 -21.65 -10.39 17.74
CA ASN A 542 -21.16 -10.82 19.05
C ASN A 542 -21.79 -10.02 20.21
N GLY A 543 -22.37 -8.85 19.92
CA GLY A 543 -23.01 -7.97 20.90
C GLY A 543 -22.04 -7.15 21.76
N GLU A 544 -20.75 -7.17 21.43
CA GLU A 544 -19.67 -6.50 22.18
C GLU A 544 -18.88 -5.51 21.30
N ASP A 545 -19.02 -5.54 19.97
CA ASP A 545 -18.39 -4.57 19.06
C ASP A 545 -19.07 -3.18 19.11
N ILE A 546 -18.27 -2.11 19.05
CA ILE A 546 -18.72 -0.72 19.29
C ILE A 546 -18.32 0.20 18.14
N ILE A 547 -19.26 1.06 17.74
CA ILE A 547 -18.98 2.20 16.85
C ILE A 547 -19.27 3.50 17.58
N TYR A 548 -18.25 4.36 17.68
CA TYR A 548 -18.37 5.74 18.11
C TYR A 548 -18.48 6.64 16.89
N TRP A 549 -19.71 7.04 16.57
CA TRP A 549 -19.98 8.03 15.53
C TRP A 549 -19.95 9.43 16.14
N GLY A 550 -18.81 10.10 16.00
CA GLY A 550 -18.57 11.45 16.48
C GLY A 550 -19.26 12.53 15.65
N GLU A 551 -18.94 13.78 15.97
CA GLU A 551 -19.43 14.97 15.27
C GLU A 551 -18.74 15.13 13.89
N GLY A 552 -19.32 15.98 13.04
CA GLY A 552 -18.71 16.42 11.78
C GLY A 552 -18.72 15.39 10.64
N ASN A 553 -19.24 14.18 10.86
CA ASN A 553 -19.33 13.17 9.80
C ASN A 553 -20.43 13.50 8.79
N ILE A 554 -20.14 13.28 7.51
CA ILE A 554 -21.07 13.46 6.40
C ILE A 554 -21.20 12.16 5.56
N ASP A 555 -22.26 12.08 4.76
CA ASP A 555 -22.54 11.01 3.80
C ASP A 555 -23.07 11.68 2.53
N ILE A 556 -22.17 12.32 1.80
CA ILE A 556 -22.50 13.09 0.59
C ILE A 556 -21.37 12.90 -0.40
N ASP A 557 -21.73 12.54 -1.64
CA ASP A 557 -20.77 12.33 -2.72
C ASP A 557 -19.62 13.37 -2.72
N PRO A 558 -18.35 12.93 -2.51
CA PRO A 558 -17.20 13.81 -2.34
C PRO A 558 -16.86 14.56 -3.62
N ALA A 559 -17.53 14.25 -4.74
CA ALA A 559 -17.32 14.87 -6.03
C ALA A 559 -15.86 14.75 -6.50
N PHE A 560 -15.30 13.54 -6.46
CA PHE A 560 -13.99 13.29 -7.05
C PHE A 560 -13.96 13.63 -8.54
N ILE A 561 -12.84 14.21 -9.00
CA ILE A 561 -12.58 14.52 -10.41
C ILE A 561 -12.60 13.24 -11.27
N GLY A 562 -11.96 12.16 -10.80
CA GLY A 562 -11.73 10.94 -11.58
C GLY A 562 -12.60 9.75 -11.16
N ARG A 563 -13.94 9.84 -11.26
CA ARG A 563 -14.84 8.69 -10.97
C ARG A 563 -14.43 7.44 -11.79
N GLY A 564 -13.72 6.50 -11.14
CA GLY A 564 -13.32 5.21 -11.70
C GLY A 564 -11.93 5.13 -12.35
N ASN A 565 -11.11 6.18 -12.27
CA ASN A 565 -9.76 6.23 -12.88
C ASN A 565 -8.63 6.48 -11.86
N GLY A 566 -8.90 6.41 -10.55
CA GLY A 566 -7.90 6.55 -9.49
C GLY A 566 -7.50 7.99 -9.11
N ASP A 567 -8.09 9.03 -9.72
CA ASP A 567 -7.89 10.43 -9.31
C ASP A 567 -8.96 10.86 -8.30
N HIS A 568 -8.50 11.08 -7.06
CA HIS A 568 -9.32 11.34 -5.88
C HIS A 568 -9.28 12.82 -5.44
N HIS A 569 -8.83 13.73 -6.30
CA HIS A 569 -8.95 15.16 -6.05
C HIS A 569 -10.41 15.61 -6.03
N LEU A 570 -10.71 16.61 -5.20
CA LEU A 570 -12.05 17.15 -5.04
C LEU A 570 -12.39 18.13 -6.17
N LEU A 571 -13.60 18.03 -6.71
CA LEU A 571 -14.15 19.07 -7.57
C LEU A 571 -14.45 20.34 -6.76
N PRO A 572 -14.46 21.54 -7.38
CA PRO A 572 -14.61 22.80 -6.67
C PRO A 572 -15.90 23.02 -5.85
N TRP A 573 -16.86 22.11 -5.90
CA TRP A 573 -18.12 22.16 -5.15
C TRP A 573 -18.29 20.95 -4.22
N SER A 574 -17.20 20.25 -3.94
CA SER A 574 -17.21 19.11 -3.05
C SER A 574 -17.68 19.51 -1.65
N PRO A 575 -18.50 18.68 -0.98
CA PRO A 575 -18.87 18.90 0.42
C PRO A 575 -17.72 18.67 1.39
N CYS A 576 -16.59 18.12 0.93
CA CYS A 576 -15.41 17.82 1.75
C CYS A 576 -14.44 19.00 1.89
N ILE A 577 -14.65 20.07 1.11
CA ILE A 577 -13.83 21.30 1.16
C ILE A 577 -14.19 22.11 2.42
N ASP A 578 -13.18 22.57 3.16
CA ASP A 578 -13.28 23.35 4.40
C ASP A 578 -14.16 22.67 5.48
N ALA A 579 -14.13 21.34 5.54
CA ALA A 579 -15.06 20.53 6.34
C ALA A 579 -14.41 19.69 7.45
N GLY A 580 -13.07 19.58 7.48
CA GLY A 580 -12.32 18.78 8.45
C GLY A 580 -12.09 19.47 9.82
N ASP A 581 -11.42 18.77 10.72
CA ASP A 581 -10.98 19.28 12.02
C ASP A 581 -9.48 19.55 12.04
N ASN A 582 -9.08 20.81 12.17
CA ASN A 582 -7.69 21.25 12.19
C ASN A 582 -6.89 20.63 13.33
N THR A 583 -7.54 20.27 14.44
CA THR A 583 -6.84 19.67 15.61
C THR A 583 -6.45 18.21 15.38
N ALA A 584 -6.96 17.58 14.32
CA ALA A 584 -6.57 16.23 13.93
C ALA A 584 -5.22 16.18 13.21
N VAL A 585 -4.88 17.24 12.48
CA VAL A 585 -3.70 17.29 11.63
C VAL A 585 -2.45 17.39 12.52
N PRO A 586 -1.50 16.43 12.44
CA PRO A 586 -0.25 16.53 13.18
C PRO A 586 0.53 17.78 12.77
N GLY A 587 1.17 18.46 13.73
CA GLY A 587 1.78 19.79 13.51
C GLY A 587 2.98 19.80 12.55
N ASP A 588 3.56 18.64 12.28
CA ASP A 588 4.64 18.40 11.32
C ASP A 588 4.14 18.13 9.89
N ILE A 589 2.83 17.94 9.69
CA ILE A 589 2.21 17.77 8.38
C ILE A 589 1.81 19.15 7.84
N LEU A 590 2.73 19.74 7.08
CA LEU A 590 2.56 21.10 6.53
C LEU A 590 1.88 21.12 5.16
N THR A 591 1.92 20.00 4.44
CA THR A 591 1.40 19.89 3.08
C THR A 591 0.49 18.68 2.90
N ASP A 592 -0.37 18.73 1.89
CA ASP A 592 -1.17 17.62 1.41
C ASP A 592 -0.35 16.65 0.54
N LEU A 593 -1.01 15.68 -0.10
CA LEU A 593 -0.34 14.69 -0.94
C LEU A 593 0.35 15.29 -2.19
N ASP A 594 -0.17 16.39 -2.72
CA ASP A 594 0.38 17.11 -3.88
C ASP A 594 1.52 18.07 -3.50
N GLY A 595 1.78 18.25 -2.20
CA GLY A 595 2.75 19.20 -1.68
C GLY A 595 2.20 20.63 -1.54
N TYR A 596 0.90 20.84 -1.67
CA TYR A 596 0.25 22.12 -1.35
C TYR A 596 0.05 22.28 0.15
N LEU A 597 -0.05 23.53 0.64
CA LEU A 597 -0.26 23.78 2.07
C LEU A 597 -1.53 23.08 2.58
N ARG A 598 -1.40 22.37 3.71
CA ARG A 598 -2.48 21.55 4.31
C ARG A 598 -3.63 22.36 4.90
N PHE A 599 -3.49 23.67 5.03
CA PHE A 599 -4.57 24.55 5.46
C PHE A 599 -4.71 25.66 4.42
N PHE A 600 -5.63 25.48 3.49
CA PHE A 600 -5.86 26.42 2.41
C PHE A 600 -7.35 26.75 2.28
N ASP A 601 -7.71 28.02 2.55
CA ASP A 601 -9.10 28.49 2.54
C ASP A 601 -9.63 28.65 1.09
N ASP A 602 -10.79 28.04 0.78
CA ASP A 602 -11.59 28.46 -0.37
C ASP A 602 -12.68 29.44 0.07
N PRO A 603 -12.51 30.76 -0.17
CA PRO A 603 -13.44 31.78 0.32
C PRO A 603 -14.85 31.72 -0.29
N ASN A 604 -15.09 30.80 -1.24
CA ASN A 604 -16.40 30.58 -1.84
C ASN A 604 -17.14 29.36 -1.26
N MET A 605 -16.46 28.53 -0.49
CA MET A 605 -17.05 27.45 0.28
C MET A 605 -17.36 27.95 1.70
N LEU A 606 -18.21 27.22 2.41
CA LEU A 606 -18.56 27.55 3.78
C LEU A 606 -17.71 26.68 4.70
N ASP A 607 -16.99 27.31 5.62
CA ASP A 607 -16.28 26.63 6.71
C ASP A 607 -17.28 25.85 7.56
N THR A 608 -17.35 24.54 7.35
CA THR A 608 -18.24 23.63 8.11
C THR A 608 -17.48 22.79 9.13
N GLY A 609 -16.15 22.75 9.01
CA GLY A 609 -15.27 22.02 9.89
C GLY A 609 -14.99 22.68 11.24
N GLN A 610 -14.02 22.12 11.97
CA GLN A 610 -13.64 22.55 13.31
C GLN A 610 -12.22 23.15 13.32
N GLY A 611 -12.09 24.35 13.87
CA GLY A 611 -10.80 25.03 14.01
C GLY A 611 -10.91 26.52 13.79
N ALA A 612 -9.76 27.20 13.82
CA ALA A 612 -9.66 28.56 13.30
C ALA A 612 -9.33 28.47 11.80
N PRO A 613 -10.08 29.14 10.91
CA PRO A 613 -9.80 29.16 9.48
C PRO A 613 -8.37 29.64 9.18
N PRO A 614 -7.72 29.16 8.10
CA PRO A 614 -8.18 28.17 7.10
C PRO A 614 -8.52 26.79 7.71
N ILE A 615 -9.60 26.15 7.25
CA ILE A 615 -10.03 24.83 7.72
C ILE A 615 -9.51 23.77 6.76
N VAL A 616 -9.03 22.65 7.31
CA VAL A 616 -8.52 21.53 6.52
C VAL A 616 -9.63 20.80 5.75
N ASP A 617 -9.34 20.34 4.54
CA ASP A 617 -10.23 19.48 3.78
C ASP A 617 -10.26 18.05 4.33
N MET A 618 -11.38 17.35 4.15
CA MET A 618 -11.42 15.90 4.37
C MET A 618 -10.69 15.17 3.25
N GLY A 619 -9.93 14.13 3.60
CA GLY A 619 -9.19 13.29 2.65
C GLY A 619 -7.72 13.69 2.48
N ALA A 620 -7.05 13.03 1.54
CA ALA A 620 -5.60 13.17 1.32
C ALA A 620 -5.16 14.47 0.63
N TYR A 621 -6.08 15.18 -0.01
CA TYR A 621 -5.79 16.35 -0.82
C TYR A 621 -6.46 17.59 -0.23
N GLU A 622 -5.81 18.74 -0.41
CA GLU A 622 -6.37 20.06 -0.11
C GLU A 622 -6.77 20.74 -1.43
N PHE A 623 -7.96 21.32 -1.48
CA PHE A 623 -8.45 21.98 -2.66
C PHE A 623 -7.79 23.35 -2.85
N ASN A 624 -7.11 23.53 -3.99
CA ASN A 624 -6.56 24.82 -4.40
C ASN A 624 -7.36 25.40 -5.58
N PRO A 625 -7.92 26.63 -5.47
CA PRO A 625 -8.68 27.25 -6.54
C PRO A 625 -7.84 27.66 -7.76
N GLN A 626 -6.51 27.77 -7.62
CA GLN A 626 -5.60 28.07 -8.73
C GLN A 626 -5.53 26.90 -9.72
N ALA A 627 -5.36 27.20 -11.01
CA ALA A 627 -5.25 26.14 -12.01
C ALA A 627 -4.07 25.22 -11.68
N ALA A 628 -4.29 23.92 -11.80
CA ALA A 628 -3.26 22.90 -11.65
C ALA A 628 -3.58 21.72 -12.58
N ILE A 629 -2.53 21.13 -13.15
CA ILE A 629 -2.61 20.01 -14.09
C ILE A 629 -2.61 18.71 -13.29
N SER A 630 -3.59 17.85 -13.52
CA SER A 630 -3.53 16.42 -13.14
C SER A 630 -3.53 15.56 -14.41
N ILE A 631 -2.78 14.45 -14.41
CA ILE A 631 -2.72 13.48 -15.51
C ILE A 631 -3.15 12.12 -14.95
N SER A 632 -4.11 11.45 -15.60
CA SER A 632 -4.54 10.12 -15.17
C SER A 632 -4.72 9.16 -16.36
N PRO A 633 -4.07 7.97 -16.34
CA PRO A 633 -2.98 7.59 -15.43
C PRO A 633 -1.70 8.39 -15.75
N GLU A 634 -0.82 8.55 -14.77
CA GLU A 634 0.50 9.22 -14.94
C GLU A 634 1.53 8.33 -15.66
N VAL A 635 1.33 7.01 -15.60
CA VAL A 635 2.14 6.00 -16.30
C VAL A 635 1.22 5.11 -17.13
N MET A 636 1.56 4.94 -18.40
CA MET A 636 0.88 4.01 -19.31
C MET A 636 1.86 2.93 -19.75
N GLU A 637 1.59 1.67 -19.38
CA GLU A 637 2.41 0.54 -19.78
C GLU A 637 1.72 -0.31 -20.85
N PHE A 638 2.49 -0.71 -21.87
CA PHE A 638 2.04 -1.54 -22.97
C PHE A 638 3.00 -2.71 -23.17
N SER A 639 2.45 -3.90 -23.40
CA SER A 639 3.23 -5.06 -23.88
C SER A 639 2.88 -5.32 -25.34
N VAL A 640 3.88 -5.45 -26.21
CA VAL A 640 3.74 -5.68 -27.66
C VAL A 640 4.79 -6.67 -28.15
N TYR A 641 4.65 -7.15 -29.38
CA TYR A 641 5.65 -8.01 -30.01
C TYR A 641 6.15 -7.48 -31.35
N VAL A 642 7.37 -7.88 -31.72
CA VAL A 642 8.00 -7.45 -32.98
C VAL A 642 7.17 -7.88 -34.20
N GLY A 643 6.84 -6.90 -35.04
CA GLY A 643 6.07 -7.11 -36.26
C GLY A 643 4.58 -7.32 -36.02
N GLN A 644 4.04 -6.89 -34.88
CA GLN A 644 2.60 -6.82 -34.65
C GLN A 644 1.94 -5.88 -35.68
N PRO A 645 0.82 -6.30 -36.32
CA PRO A 645 0.25 -5.59 -37.46
C PRO A 645 -0.60 -4.35 -37.11
N GLU A 646 -1.06 -4.20 -35.86
CA GLU A 646 -1.92 -3.08 -35.43
C GLU A 646 -1.19 -2.20 -34.40
N PRO A 647 -1.25 -0.86 -34.54
CA PRO A 647 -0.74 0.06 -33.52
C PRO A 647 -1.51 -0.11 -32.22
N VAL A 648 -0.82 0.06 -31.09
CA VAL A 648 -1.48 0.02 -29.79
C VAL A 648 -1.99 1.42 -29.46
N SER A 649 -3.29 1.53 -29.19
CA SER A 649 -3.93 2.79 -28.84
C SER A 649 -4.53 2.73 -27.45
N SER A 650 -4.42 3.81 -26.70
CA SER A 650 -5.12 4.01 -25.43
C SER A 650 -5.44 5.49 -25.25
N SER A 651 -5.95 5.87 -24.09
CA SER A 651 -6.21 7.27 -23.76
C SER A 651 -5.85 7.57 -22.32
N PHE A 652 -5.48 8.82 -22.07
CA PHE A 652 -5.28 9.39 -20.75
C PHE A 652 -6.09 10.68 -20.62
N GLN A 653 -6.25 11.13 -19.38
CA GLN A 653 -6.97 12.35 -19.03
C GLN A 653 -5.98 13.43 -18.60
N ILE A 654 -6.28 14.66 -19.00
CA ILE A 654 -5.68 15.88 -18.46
C ILE A 654 -6.78 16.63 -17.75
N SER A 655 -6.64 16.79 -16.44
CA SER A 655 -7.62 17.43 -15.57
C SER A 655 -7.15 18.80 -15.11
N ASN A 656 -8.09 19.71 -14.91
CA ASN A 656 -7.85 20.93 -14.15
C ASN A 656 -8.35 20.74 -12.72
N LEU A 657 -7.42 20.76 -11.76
CA LEU A 657 -7.74 20.61 -10.33
C LEU A 657 -8.34 21.90 -9.73
N GLY A 658 -8.08 23.06 -10.36
CA GLY A 658 -8.53 24.36 -9.87
C GLY A 658 -9.82 24.88 -10.51
N ARG A 659 -10.20 26.10 -10.12
CA ARG A 659 -11.32 26.87 -10.71
C ARG A 659 -10.90 27.79 -11.83
N GLU A 660 -9.65 28.24 -11.81
CA GLU A 660 -9.10 29.09 -12.88
C GLU A 660 -8.97 28.30 -14.18
N THR A 661 -9.08 28.96 -15.33
CA THR A 661 -9.01 28.26 -16.62
C THR A 661 -7.60 27.76 -16.91
N LEU A 662 -7.47 26.45 -17.14
CA LEU A 662 -6.23 25.78 -17.52
C LEU A 662 -6.10 25.72 -19.05
N ASN A 663 -5.12 26.43 -19.63
CA ASN A 663 -4.81 26.36 -21.05
C ASN A 663 -3.58 25.47 -21.29
N TRP A 664 -3.82 24.17 -21.42
CA TRP A 664 -2.74 23.20 -21.53
C TRP A 664 -2.27 23.02 -22.97
N SER A 665 -0.97 22.74 -23.12
CA SER A 665 -0.32 22.37 -24.37
C SER A 665 0.72 21.27 -24.13
N MET A 666 0.93 20.42 -25.13
CA MET A 666 1.79 19.25 -25.04
C MET A 666 2.68 19.17 -26.27
N ASN A 667 3.94 18.82 -26.05
CA ASN A 667 4.89 18.55 -27.12
C ASN A 667 5.22 17.06 -27.12
N SER A 668 5.02 16.39 -28.26
CA SER A 668 5.51 15.01 -28.44
C SER A 668 7.00 15.05 -28.78
N ILE A 669 7.80 14.31 -28.03
CA ILE A 669 9.27 14.26 -28.15
C ILE A 669 9.72 12.93 -28.79
N CYS A 670 8.82 11.95 -28.94
CA CYS A 670 9.12 10.62 -29.44
C CYS A 670 8.43 10.37 -30.78
N ASP A 671 9.22 9.99 -31.79
CA ASP A 671 8.75 9.76 -33.16
C ASP A 671 7.74 8.60 -33.27
N TRP A 672 7.67 7.74 -32.26
CA TRP A 672 6.79 6.57 -32.20
C TRP A 672 5.48 6.80 -31.42
N ILE A 673 5.19 8.02 -30.95
CA ILE A 673 3.93 8.37 -30.29
C ILE A 673 3.18 9.44 -31.08
N MET A 674 1.90 9.16 -31.37
CA MET A 674 0.96 10.12 -31.96
C MET A 674 -0.23 10.34 -31.03
N VAL A 675 -0.57 11.61 -30.77
CA VAL A 675 -1.76 12.00 -29.99
C VAL A 675 -2.78 12.72 -30.86
N ASP A 676 -4.07 12.59 -30.54
CA ASP A 676 -5.15 13.26 -31.28
C ASP A 676 -5.34 14.74 -30.93
N LYS A 677 -4.85 15.16 -29.76
CA LYS A 677 -4.85 16.55 -29.29
C LYS A 677 -3.47 16.93 -28.74
N LEU A 678 -2.99 18.11 -29.10
CA LEU A 678 -1.75 18.71 -28.58
C LEU A 678 -1.99 19.90 -27.65
N SER A 679 -3.24 20.33 -27.51
CA SER A 679 -3.63 21.46 -26.65
C SER A 679 -5.11 21.42 -26.33
N GLY A 680 -5.50 22.04 -25.22
CA GLY A 680 -6.89 22.20 -24.80
C GLY A 680 -7.06 23.37 -23.83
N SER A 681 -8.31 23.59 -23.40
CA SER A 681 -8.68 24.65 -22.45
C SER A 681 -9.81 24.14 -21.56
N LEU A 682 -9.58 24.16 -20.24
CA LEU A 682 -10.47 23.56 -19.24
C LEU A 682 -10.78 24.58 -18.14
N SER A 683 -12.05 24.95 -17.97
CA SER A 683 -12.48 25.75 -16.82
C SER A 683 -12.66 24.91 -15.56
N VAL A 684 -13.23 23.69 -15.71
CA VAL A 684 -13.32 22.62 -14.71
C VAL A 684 -13.43 21.28 -15.46
N GLY A 685 -13.02 20.17 -14.83
CA GLY A 685 -13.11 18.83 -15.40
C GLY A 685 -11.86 18.43 -16.19
N PHE A 686 -12.03 17.56 -17.19
CA PHE A 686 -10.91 16.93 -17.88
C PHE A 686 -11.08 16.86 -19.41
N ASP A 687 -9.96 16.83 -20.10
CA ASP A 687 -9.84 16.44 -21.51
C ASP A 687 -9.37 14.99 -21.60
N VAL A 688 -10.02 14.19 -22.44
CA VAL A 688 -9.49 12.87 -22.84
C VAL A 688 -8.62 13.06 -24.09
N VAL A 689 -7.37 12.57 -24.02
CA VAL A 689 -6.40 12.56 -25.13
C VAL A 689 -6.16 11.11 -25.53
N ARG A 690 -6.34 10.80 -26.81
CA ARG A 690 -6.04 9.47 -27.37
C ARG A 690 -4.58 9.44 -27.82
N LEU A 691 -3.89 8.38 -27.41
CA LEU A 691 -2.51 8.10 -27.72
C LEU A 691 -2.44 6.85 -28.60
N ASN A 692 -1.65 6.92 -29.67
CA ASN A 692 -1.37 5.81 -30.60
C ASN A 692 0.15 5.58 -30.66
N ILE A 693 0.55 4.31 -30.56
CA ILE A 693 1.95 3.87 -30.53
C ILE A 693 2.29 3.21 -31.86
N ASP A 694 3.27 3.80 -32.57
CA ASP A 694 3.90 3.19 -33.73
C ASP A 694 5.03 2.25 -33.28
N ILE A 695 4.72 0.97 -33.25
CA ILE A 695 5.63 -0.09 -32.84
C ILE A 695 6.59 -0.56 -33.94
N THR A 696 6.47 -0.04 -35.17
CA THR A 696 7.22 -0.58 -36.34
C THR A 696 8.73 -0.34 -36.25
N SER A 697 9.14 0.65 -35.47
CA SER A 697 10.54 1.06 -35.31
C SER A 697 11.11 0.79 -33.92
N LEU A 698 10.32 0.23 -32.99
CA LEU A 698 10.76 -0.01 -31.62
C LEU A 698 11.65 -1.27 -31.53
N PRO A 699 12.84 -1.18 -30.89
CA PRO A 699 13.66 -2.35 -30.59
C PRO A 699 13.02 -3.26 -29.53
N VAL A 700 13.43 -4.53 -29.52
CA VAL A 700 13.12 -5.48 -28.44
C VAL A 700 13.66 -4.94 -27.11
N GLY A 701 12.88 -5.10 -26.05
CA GLY A 701 13.15 -4.55 -24.72
C GLY A 701 12.13 -3.49 -24.30
N THR A 702 12.43 -2.81 -23.19
CA THR A 702 11.61 -1.73 -22.64
C THR A 702 11.94 -0.41 -23.34
N ASN A 703 10.92 0.25 -23.88
CA ASN A 703 11.04 1.56 -24.53
C ASN A 703 10.20 2.57 -23.76
N GLN A 704 10.78 3.70 -23.37
CA GLN A 704 10.09 4.71 -22.55
C GLN A 704 10.05 6.06 -23.27
N CYS A 705 8.95 6.78 -23.12
CA CYS A 705 8.79 8.16 -23.56
C CYS A 705 8.12 9.00 -22.49
N ARG A 706 8.53 10.27 -22.37
CA ARG A 706 7.93 11.26 -21.47
C ARG A 706 7.22 12.32 -22.30
N LEU A 707 5.91 12.46 -22.14
CA LEU A 707 5.13 13.53 -22.76
C LEU A 707 5.00 14.67 -21.75
N ILE A 708 5.47 15.86 -22.12
CA ILE A 708 5.46 17.04 -21.24
C ILE A 708 4.22 17.87 -21.54
N ILE A 709 3.39 18.06 -20.51
CA ILE A 709 2.20 18.91 -20.52
C ILE A 709 2.53 20.21 -19.78
N THR A 710 2.25 21.34 -20.42
CA THR A 710 2.54 22.69 -19.90
C THR A 710 1.29 23.55 -19.91
N SER A 711 1.14 24.43 -18.92
CA SER A 711 0.14 25.50 -18.92
C SER A 711 0.76 26.73 -18.23
N PRO A 712 0.72 27.93 -18.83
CA PRO A 712 1.24 29.14 -18.20
C PRO A 712 0.56 29.52 -16.89
N GLU A 713 -0.69 29.11 -16.71
CA GLU A 713 -1.54 29.43 -15.56
C GLU A 713 -1.41 28.41 -14.43
N ALA A 714 -0.88 27.21 -14.72
CA ALA A 714 -0.86 26.13 -13.75
C ALA A 714 0.31 26.24 -12.78
N ILE A 715 0.02 26.17 -11.49
CA ILE A 715 1.02 26.26 -10.41
C ILE A 715 2.03 25.11 -10.41
N ASN A 716 1.61 23.94 -10.91
CA ASN A 716 2.42 22.74 -10.99
C ASN A 716 2.89 22.43 -12.43
N SER A 717 2.87 23.39 -13.35
CA SER A 717 3.40 23.19 -14.70
C SER A 717 4.95 23.28 -14.73
N PRO A 718 5.66 22.39 -15.45
CA PRO A 718 5.13 21.30 -16.29
C PRO A 718 4.82 20.01 -15.52
N GLN A 719 3.89 19.22 -16.06
CA GLN A 719 3.60 17.84 -15.64
C GLN A 719 4.00 16.83 -16.72
N THR A 720 4.26 15.57 -16.34
CA THR A 720 4.77 14.54 -17.26
C THR A 720 3.92 13.27 -17.24
N LEU A 721 3.55 12.77 -18.42
CA LEU A 721 3.06 11.41 -18.61
C LEU A 721 4.20 10.51 -19.07
N THR A 722 4.39 9.37 -18.40
CA THR A 722 5.36 8.35 -18.80
C THR A 722 4.66 7.22 -19.58
N VAL A 723 5.16 6.91 -20.77
CA VAL A 723 4.67 5.81 -21.62
C VAL A 723 5.76 4.76 -21.74
N ILE A 724 5.47 3.54 -21.29
CA ILE A 724 6.38 2.40 -21.31
C ILE A 724 5.85 1.35 -22.29
N VAL A 725 6.69 0.90 -23.21
CA VAL A 725 6.36 -0.13 -24.22
C VAL A 725 7.39 -1.26 -24.15
N ASN A 726 6.95 -2.38 -23.62
CA ASN A 726 7.70 -3.63 -23.53
C ASN A 726 7.52 -4.43 -24.84
N VAL A 727 8.58 -4.51 -25.64
CA VAL A 727 8.59 -5.21 -26.94
C VAL A 727 9.29 -6.56 -26.79
N SER A 728 8.60 -7.66 -27.08
CA SER A 728 9.16 -9.03 -27.03
C SER A 728 9.09 -9.77 -28.37
N GLU A 729 9.82 -10.88 -28.48
CA GLU A 729 9.73 -11.78 -29.63
C GLU A 729 8.56 -12.75 -29.45
N PRO A 730 7.64 -12.90 -30.43
CA PRO A 730 6.49 -13.78 -30.27
C PRO A 730 6.83 -15.24 -30.56
N LEU A 731 6.14 -16.15 -29.86
CA LEU A 731 6.09 -17.57 -30.18
C LEU A 731 5.13 -17.81 -31.35
N ARG A 732 5.65 -18.30 -32.49
CA ARG A 732 4.89 -18.37 -33.74
C ARG A 732 4.30 -19.75 -34.02
N VAL A 733 3.03 -19.80 -34.39
CA VAL A 733 2.34 -21.00 -34.91
C VAL A 733 2.05 -20.78 -36.39
N PRO A 734 2.36 -21.74 -37.30
CA PRO A 734 2.66 -23.16 -37.04
C PRO A 734 4.15 -23.52 -36.89
N GLU A 735 5.07 -22.57 -36.77
CA GLU A 735 6.52 -22.84 -36.63
C GLU A 735 6.84 -23.75 -35.44
N LEU A 736 6.12 -23.56 -34.32
CA LEU A 736 6.18 -24.37 -33.11
C LEU A 736 5.22 -25.59 -33.11
N GLY A 737 4.66 -25.93 -34.27
CA GLY A 737 3.77 -27.07 -34.47
C GLY A 737 2.29 -26.78 -34.17
N THR A 738 1.91 -26.72 -32.89
CA THR A 738 0.50 -26.52 -32.48
C THR A 738 0.35 -25.34 -31.52
N ILE A 739 -0.87 -24.82 -31.38
CA ILE A 739 -1.17 -23.74 -30.43
C ILE A 739 -0.80 -24.16 -29.00
N GLN A 740 -1.16 -25.38 -28.59
CA GLN A 740 -0.83 -25.89 -27.27
C GLN A 740 0.67 -26.07 -27.07
N SER A 741 1.43 -26.48 -28.11
CA SER A 741 2.89 -26.57 -28.04
C SER A 741 3.52 -25.21 -27.78
N ALA A 742 3.05 -24.16 -28.45
CA ALA A 742 3.52 -22.81 -28.22
C ALA A 742 3.20 -22.32 -26.80
N ILE A 743 1.97 -22.54 -26.31
CA ILE A 743 1.60 -22.21 -24.92
C ILE A 743 2.45 -22.98 -23.90
N ASN A 744 2.81 -24.24 -24.18
CA ASN A 744 3.66 -25.01 -23.27
C ASN A 744 5.06 -24.41 -23.13
N LEU A 745 5.58 -23.77 -24.19
CA LEU A 745 6.88 -23.10 -24.23
C LEU A 745 6.86 -21.67 -23.70
N ALA A 746 5.70 -21.01 -23.72
CA ALA A 746 5.53 -19.62 -23.32
C ALA A 746 5.75 -19.41 -21.82
N ASP A 747 6.45 -18.36 -21.43
CA ASP A 747 6.47 -17.88 -20.05
C ASP A 747 5.41 -16.78 -19.85
N ASP A 748 5.09 -16.42 -18.61
CA ASP A 748 4.10 -15.37 -18.34
C ASP A 748 4.53 -14.03 -18.98
N GLY A 749 3.59 -13.33 -19.61
CA GLY A 749 3.85 -12.12 -20.41
C GLY A 749 4.12 -12.37 -21.89
N ASP A 750 4.37 -13.61 -22.32
CA ASP A 750 4.65 -13.92 -23.72
C ASP A 750 3.46 -13.75 -24.67
N PHE A 751 3.79 -13.54 -25.95
CA PHE A 751 2.84 -13.54 -27.06
C PHE A 751 2.93 -14.85 -27.86
N VAL A 752 1.82 -15.58 -27.94
CA VAL A 752 1.62 -16.68 -28.89
C VAL A 752 0.82 -16.16 -30.10
N VAL A 753 1.49 -16.05 -31.24
CA VAL A 753 0.91 -15.48 -32.47
C VAL A 753 0.63 -16.60 -33.48
N VAL A 754 -0.64 -16.78 -33.79
CA VAL A 754 -1.14 -17.83 -34.70
C VAL A 754 -1.37 -17.26 -36.10
N ALA A 755 -0.67 -17.81 -37.09
CA ALA A 755 -0.82 -17.42 -38.49
C ALA A 755 -2.19 -17.78 -39.05
N ASP A 756 -2.58 -17.13 -40.15
CA ASP A 756 -3.85 -17.40 -40.84
C ASP A 756 -3.97 -18.86 -41.27
N GLY A 757 -5.17 -19.43 -41.11
CA GLY A 757 -5.44 -20.82 -41.44
C GLY A 757 -6.63 -21.42 -40.70
N VAL A 758 -6.91 -22.69 -41.03
CA VAL A 758 -7.89 -23.52 -40.33
C VAL A 758 -7.14 -24.55 -39.50
N TYR A 759 -7.28 -24.47 -38.18
CA TYR A 759 -6.60 -25.30 -37.21
C TYR A 759 -7.55 -26.35 -36.67
N THR A 760 -7.17 -27.62 -36.81
CA THR A 760 -7.94 -28.80 -36.39
C THR A 760 -7.03 -29.78 -35.65
N GLY A 761 -7.65 -30.75 -34.97
CA GLY A 761 -6.94 -31.85 -34.33
C GLY A 761 -6.26 -31.50 -33.00
N GLN A 762 -5.65 -32.52 -32.40
CA GLN A 762 -5.04 -32.44 -31.07
C GLN A 762 -3.96 -31.34 -30.99
N GLY A 763 -4.03 -30.51 -29.94
CA GLY A 763 -3.09 -29.41 -29.70
C GLY A 763 -3.52 -28.09 -30.35
N ASN A 764 -4.52 -28.11 -31.22
CA ASN A 764 -5.11 -26.92 -31.84
C ASN A 764 -6.56 -26.67 -31.40
N THR A 765 -7.22 -27.71 -30.88
CA THR A 765 -8.54 -27.67 -30.26
C THR A 765 -8.42 -28.09 -28.80
N ASN A 766 -9.39 -27.70 -27.97
CA ASN A 766 -9.38 -27.87 -26.52
C ASN A 766 -8.10 -27.31 -25.86
N VAL A 767 -7.66 -26.16 -26.36
CA VAL A 767 -6.40 -25.51 -26.02
C VAL A 767 -6.48 -24.92 -24.62
N SER A 768 -5.52 -25.27 -23.77
CA SER A 768 -5.43 -24.85 -22.37
C SER A 768 -4.33 -23.81 -22.19
N PHE A 769 -4.64 -22.71 -21.51
CA PHE A 769 -3.66 -21.70 -21.10
C PHE A 769 -2.76 -22.18 -19.95
N LYS A 770 -3.15 -23.25 -19.23
CA LYS A 770 -2.37 -23.95 -18.20
C LYS A 770 -1.99 -23.08 -17.00
N GLY A 771 -2.81 -22.11 -16.66
CA GLY A 771 -2.51 -21.18 -15.58
C GLY A 771 -1.51 -20.11 -15.98
N LYS A 772 -1.29 -19.81 -17.28
CA LYS A 772 -0.30 -18.81 -17.71
C LYS A 772 -0.92 -17.46 -18.08
N ALA A 773 -0.26 -16.38 -17.70
CA ALA A 773 -0.63 -14.99 -17.99
C ALA A 773 -0.08 -14.54 -19.36
N ILE A 774 -0.54 -15.17 -20.44
CA ILE A 774 -0.02 -14.98 -21.80
C ILE A 774 -1.06 -14.41 -22.77
N THR A 775 -0.61 -13.78 -23.85
CA THR A 775 -1.49 -13.36 -24.95
C THR A 775 -1.46 -14.37 -26.08
N VAL A 776 -2.56 -15.10 -26.31
CA VAL A 776 -2.75 -15.95 -27.48
C VAL A 776 -3.65 -15.23 -28.48
N ARG A 777 -3.13 -14.96 -29.67
CA ARG A 777 -3.86 -14.19 -30.69
C ARG A 777 -3.67 -14.70 -32.10
N SER A 778 -4.65 -14.42 -32.96
CA SER A 778 -4.44 -14.52 -34.40
C SER A 778 -3.59 -13.36 -34.93
N ARG A 779 -2.92 -13.60 -36.05
CA ARG A 779 -2.14 -12.58 -36.75
C ARG A 779 -3.07 -11.52 -37.35
N ASN A 780 -4.01 -11.92 -38.21
CA ASN A 780 -4.84 -11.01 -39.01
C ASN A 780 -6.34 -11.07 -38.65
N GLY A 781 -6.67 -11.28 -37.38
CA GLY A 781 -8.05 -11.24 -36.89
C GLY A 781 -8.89 -12.49 -37.19
N PRO A 782 -10.15 -12.49 -36.74
CA PRO A 782 -10.99 -13.69 -36.67
C PRO A 782 -11.39 -14.24 -38.03
N ASP A 783 -11.47 -13.40 -39.07
CA ASP A 783 -11.85 -13.84 -40.42
C ASP A 783 -10.80 -14.74 -41.09
N ASN A 784 -9.54 -14.68 -40.60
CA ASN A 784 -8.42 -15.37 -41.23
C ASN A 784 -7.89 -16.55 -40.42
N CYS A 785 -8.26 -16.67 -39.13
CA CYS A 785 -7.78 -17.73 -38.25
C CYS A 785 -8.95 -18.48 -37.59
N ILE A 786 -9.22 -19.69 -38.07
CA ILE A 786 -10.35 -20.51 -37.66
C ILE A 786 -9.84 -21.69 -36.82
N ILE A 787 -10.38 -21.85 -35.62
CA ILE A 787 -10.24 -23.03 -34.78
C ILE A 787 -11.49 -23.89 -35.00
N ASP A 788 -11.35 -24.98 -35.74
CA ASP A 788 -12.45 -25.90 -36.04
C ASP A 788 -12.34 -27.15 -35.19
N CYS A 789 -13.24 -27.26 -34.22
CA CYS A 789 -13.29 -28.35 -33.25
C CYS A 789 -13.99 -29.60 -33.79
N GLN A 790 -14.60 -29.53 -34.97
CA GLN A 790 -15.19 -30.66 -35.72
C GLN A 790 -16.25 -31.46 -34.96
N GLY A 791 -16.84 -30.91 -33.90
CA GLY A 791 -17.77 -31.60 -33.01
C GLY A 791 -17.11 -32.67 -32.15
N LEU A 792 -15.79 -32.61 -31.95
CA LEU A 792 -15.03 -33.64 -31.23
C LEU A 792 -14.56 -33.19 -29.84
N THR A 793 -14.28 -31.89 -29.67
CA THR A 793 -13.76 -31.29 -28.43
C THR A 793 -14.22 -29.84 -28.28
N GLY A 794 -13.87 -29.18 -27.17
CA GLY A 794 -14.03 -27.71 -27.02
C GLY A 794 -13.00 -26.89 -27.81
N GLY A 795 -13.13 -25.57 -27.80
CA GLY A 795 -12.19 -24.62 -28.40
C GLY A 795 -11.02 -24.27 -27.49
N PHE A 796 -11.23 -23.34 -26.55
CA PHE A 796 -10.24 -22.90 -25.58
C PHE A 796 -10.72 -23.08 -24.14
N LYS A 797 -9.78 -23.22 -23.21
CA LYS A 797 -10.06 -23.30 -21.78
C LYS A 797 -9.04 -22.55 -20.94
N PHE A 798 -9.60 -21.77 -20.01
CA PHE A 798 -8.92 -21.13 -18.89
C PHE A 798 -9.32 -21.92 -17.64
N VAL A 799 -8.58 -23.00 -17.44
CA VAL A 799 -8.72 -23.89 -16.29
C VAL A 799 -7.30 -24.41 -16.02
N SER A 800 -6.74 -24.06 -14.87
CA SER A 800 -5.47 -24.61 -14.41
C SER A 800 -5.56 -26.15 -14.41
N ASN A 801 -4.57 -26.81 -15.01
CA ASN A 801 -4.53 -28.27 -15.09
C ASN A 801 -3.99 -28.87 -13.79
N GLU A 802 -4.51 -28.51 -12.61
CA GLU A 802 -4.28 -29.28 -11.40
C GLU A 802 -5.58 -29.44 -10.63
N SER A 803 -5.98 -30.70 -10.47
CA SER A 803 -7.01 -31.05 -9.52
C SER A 803 -6.57 -30.50 -8.16
N PHE A 804 -7.32 -29.55 -7.61
CA PHE A 804 -7.16 -28.98 -6.26
C PHE A 804 -6.30 -27.71 -6.07
N VAL A 805 -5.93 -26.96 -7.13
CA VAL A 805 -5.21 -25.66 -7.02
C VAL A 805 -6.13 -24.49 -7.43
N PRO A 806 -6.75 -23.76 -6.48
CA PRO A 806 -7.66 -22.64 -6.76
C PRO A 806 -7.04 -21.36 -7.34
N VAL A 807 -5.73 -21.27 -7.57
CA VAL A 807 -5.15 -20.10 -8.25
C VAL A 807 -4.77 -20.52 -9.65
N SER A 808 -5.38 -19.88 -10.63
CA SER A 808 -4.80 -19.80 -11.95
C SER A 808 -4.02 -18.49 -12.00
N ASN A 809 -2.81 -18.48 -12.56
CA ASN A 809 -2.18 -17.24 -13.01
C ASN A 809 -2.92 -16.70 -14.25
N GLU A 810 -4.09 -17.27 -14.61
CA GLU A 810 -4.92 -16.89 -15.75
C GLU A 810 -5.74 -15.62 -15.43
N GLY A 811 -5.06 -14.48 -15.19
CA GLY A 811 -5.69 -13.17 -14.94
C GLY A 811 -5.99 -12.35 -16.20
N ALA A 812 -6.21 -11.04 -16.10
CA ALA A 812 -6.52 -10.16 -17.24
C ALA A 812 -5.44 -10.14 -18.34
N ARG A 813 -4.19 -10.47 -17.99
CA ARG A 813 -3.07 -10.65 -18.93
C ARG A 813 -3.15 -11.96 -19.74
N SER A 814 -4.13 -12.81 -19.44
CA SER A 814 -4.44 -14.05 -20.17
C SER A 814 -5.43 -13.72 -21.27
N VAL A 815 -4.90 -13.36 -22.42
CA VAL A 815 -5.70 -12.79 -23.51
C VAL A 815 -5.94 -13.84 -24.58
N LEU A 816 -7.19 -14.05 -24.95
CA LEU A 816 -7.59 -14.76 -26.17
C LEU A 816 -8.14 -13.76 -27.16
N SER A 817 -7.46 -13.55 -28.29
CA SER A 817 -7.84 -12.50 -29.23
C SER A 817 -7.88 -12.93 -30.70
N GLY A 818 -8.94 -12.50 -31.40
CA GLY A 818 -8.98 -12.52 -32.86
C GLY A 818 -9.20 -13.89 -33.49
N PHE A 819 -9.85 -14.85 -32.83
CA PHE A 819 -10.12 -16.17 -33.40
C PHE A 819 -11.58 -16.35 -33.81
N THR A 820 -11.82 -17.09 -34.90
CA THR A 820 -13.13 -17.72 -35.15
C THR A 820 -13.10 -19.14 -34.58
N ILE A 821 -13.94 -19.45 -33.60
CA ILE A 821 -14.03 -20.77 -32.95
C ILE A 821 -15.34 -21.42 -33.36
N ILE A 822 -15.27 -22.62 -33.97
CA ILE A 822 -16.45 -23.30 -34.52
C ILE A 822 -16.54 -24.77 -34.14
N ASN A 823 -17.78 -25.29 -34.19
CA ASN A 823 -18.09 -26.71 -34.02
C ASN A 823 -17.56 -27.30 -32.70
N GLY A 824 -17.45 -26.49 -31.65
CA GLY A 824 -17.04 -26.94 -30.32
C GLY A 824 -18.08 -27.88 -29.71
N LEU A 825 -17.65 -28.94 -29.03
CA LEU A 825 -18.51 -29.88 -28.31
C LEU A 825 -17.89 -30.28 -26.97
N GLU A 826 -18.45 -29.75 -25.88
CA GLU A 826 -18.06 -30.09 -24.50
C GLU A 826 -19.31 -30.15 -23.60
N PRO A 827 -19.24 -30.72 -22.39
CA PRO A 827 -20.34 -30.57 -21.42
C PRO A 827 -20.58 -29.11 -21.02
N TYR A 828 -19.51 -28.31 -20.92
CA TYR A 828 -19.55 -26.91 -20.50
C TYR A 828 -18.66 -26.06 -21.42
N GLY A 829 -19.19 -24.98 -21.98
CA GLY A 829 -18.38 -24.03 -22.76
C GLY A 829 -17.93 -24.63 -24.09
N GLY A 830 -18.86 -24.87 -25.02
CA GLY A 830 -18.54 -25.51 -26.31
C GLY A 830 -17.42 -24.79 -27.06
N GLY A 831 -17.44 -23.45 -27.09
CA GLY A 831 -16.37 -22.62 -27.65
C GLY A 831 -15.27 -22.33 -26.64
N VAL A 832 -15.61 -21.66 -25.54
CA VAL A 832 -14.66 -21.24 -24.50
C VAL A 832 -15.18 -21.63 -23.12
N ARG A 833 -14.30 -22.21 -22.30
CA ARG A 833 -14.57 -22.49 -20.89
C ARG A 833 -13.64 -21.69 -20.00
N VAL A 834 -14.22 -20.92 -19.09
CA VAL A 834 -13.53 -20.17 -18.03
C VAL A 834 -13.94 -20.78 -16.70
N GLY A 835 -12.97 -21.22 -15.92
CA GLY A 835 -13.20 -21.83 -14.61
C GLY A 835 -11.99 -21.64 -13.70
N ASN A 836 -12.12 -22.10 -12.45
CA ASN A 836 -11.06 -22.07 -11.45
C ASN A 836 -10.50 -20.64 -11.24
N TYR A 837 -11.39 -19.69 -10.94
CA TYR A 837 -11.01 -18.31 -10.56
C TYR A 837 -10.23 -17.55 -11.63
N SER A 838 -10.31 -17.97 -12.88
CA SER A 838 -9.62 -17.30 -13.98
C SER A 838 -10.32 -15.99 -14.32
N SER A 839 -9.56 -14.94 -14.66
CA SER A 839 -10.09 -13.66 -15.11
C SER A 839 -9.57 -13.20 -16.49
N PRO A 840 -9.75 -14.03 -17.55
CA PRO A 840 -9.16 -13.74 -18.86
C PRO A 840 -9.90 -12.62 -19.61
N LEU A 841 -9.16 -11.97 -20.52
CA LEU A 841 -9.73 -11.10 -21.56
C LEU A 841 -9.98 -11.89 -22.84
N ILE A 842 -11.23 -11.98 -23.26
CA ILE A 842 -11.65 -12.57 -24.52
C ILE A 842 -12.06 -11.44 -25.46
N SER A 843 -11.26 -11.15 -26.49
CA SER A 843 -11.47 -9.99 -27.34
C SER A 843 -11.53 -10.31 -28.83
N ASN A 844 -12.37 -9.59 -29.57
CA ASN A 844 -12.43 -9.65 -31.03
C ASN A 844 -12.57 -11.07 -31.61
N CYS A 845 -13.26 -11.96 -30.89
CA CYS A 845 -13.45 -13.35 -31.30
C CYS A 845 -14.85 -13.58 -31.89
N VAL A 846 -14.96 -14.55 -32.80
CA VAL A 846 -16.23 -15.04 -33.32
C VAL A 846 -16.43 -16.47 -32.82
N ILE A 847 -17.30 -16.66 -31.84
CA ILE A 847 -17.61 -17.99 -31.27
C ILE A 847 -18.96 -18.42 -31.83
N ARG A 848 -18.95 -19.43 -32.72
CA ARG A 848 -20.17 -19.82 -33.41
C ARG A 848 -20.34 -21.30 -33.64
N ASP A 849 -21.59 -21.73 -33.78
CA ASP A 849 -21.95 -23.11 -34.09
C ASP A 849 -21.35 -24.11 -33.07
N CYS A 850 -21.13 -23.67 -31.83
CA CYS A 850 -20.63 -24.50 -30.74
C CYS A 850 -21.80 -25.05 -29.91
N THR A 851 -21.63 -26.26 -29.38
CA THR A 851 -22.63 -26.98 -28.60
C THR A 851 -22.07 -27.36 -27.23
N ALA A 852 -22.78 -26.98 -26.16
CA ALA A 852 -22.55 -27.49 -24.82
C ALA A 852 -23.60 -28.53 -24.45
N GLY A 853 -23.18 -29.71 -23.97
CA GLY A 853 -24.11 -30.76 -23.54
C GLY A 853 -24.92 -30.37 -22.30
N ILE A 854 -24.41 -29.45 -21.49
CA ILE A 854 -25.02 -28.92 -20.27
C ILE A 854 -25.21 -27.42 -20.44
N ASP A 855 -24.25 -26.57 -20.06
CA ASP A 855 -24.45 -25.12 -19.98
C ASP A 855 -23.38 -24.33 -20.76
N GLY A 856 -23.74 -23.14 -21.25
CA GLY A 856 -22.81 -22.23 -21.93
C GLY A 856 -22.40 -22.73 -23.32
N GLY A 857 -23.32 -22.69 -24.29
CA GLY A 857 -23.07 -23.24 -25.63
C GLY A 857 -21.85 -22.63 -26.32
N GLY A 858 -21.71 -21.30 -26.24
CA GLY A 858 -20.53 -20.58 -26.69
C GLY A 858 -19.50 -20.45 -25.59
N ILE A 859 -19.84 -19.73 -24.51
CA ILE A 859 -18.96 -19.43 -23.38
C ILE A 859 -19.58 -19.94 -22.08
N TYR A 860 -18.77 -20.58 -21.25
CA TYR A 860 -19.13 -20.97 -19.88
C TYR A 860 -18.15 -20.35 -18.89
N CYS A 861 -18.66 -19.64 -17.89
CA CYS A 861 -17.90 -19.03 -16.80
C CYS A 861 -18.47 -19.48 -15.44
N ASP A 862 -17.64 -20.04 -14.55
CA ASP A 862 -18.09 -20.59 -13.25
C ASP A 862 -16.96 -20.61 -12.22
N ASN A 863 -17.28 -20.97 -10.96
CA ASN A 863 -16.32 -21.16 -9.85
C ASN A 863 -15.46 -19.92 -9.57
N GLY A 864 -16.05 -18.76 -9.27
CA GLY A 864 -15.29 -17.55 -8.92
C GLY A 864 -14.71 -16.79 -10.12
N SER A 865 -14.81 -17.35 -11.33
CA SER A 865 -14.10 -16.82 -12.50
C SER A 865 -14.73 -15.53 -13.02
N SER A 866 -13.89 -14.58 -13.42
CA SER A 866 -14.33 -13.24 -13.83
C SER A 866 -13.79 -12.82 -15.20
N ALA A 867 -14.52 -13.10 -16.28
CA ALA A 867 -14.03 -12.80 -17.64
C ALA A 867 -14.49 -11.43 -18.16
N THR A 868 -13.60 -10.75 -18.88
CA THR A 868 -13.95 -9.58 -19.71
C THR A 868 -14.11 -10.04 -21.15
N ILE A 869 -15.25 -9.71 -21.76
CA ILE A 869 -15.60 -10.10 -23.13
C ILE A 869 -15.83 -8.83 -23.95
N GLN A 870 -14.97 -8.58 -24.94
CA GLN A 870 -14.98 -7.32 -25.68
C GLN A 870 -14.99 -7.52 -27.20
N GLY A 871 -15.83 -6.78 -27.93
CA GLY A 871 -15.83 -6.80 -29.40
C GLY A 871 -16.13 -8.18 -30.01
N CYS A 872 -16.75 -9.08 -29.25
CA CYS A 872 -16.96 -10.47 -29.64
C CYS A 872 -18.32 -10.69 -30.30
N ARG A 873 -18.38 -11.71 -31.17
CA ARG A 873 -19.63 -12.20 -31.78
C ARG A 873 -19.89 -13.63 -31.34
N ILE A 874 -20.92 -13.83 -30.53
CA ILE A 874 -21.29 -15.14 -29.95
C ILE A 874 -22.61 -15.56 -30.59
N ILE A 875 -22.53 -16.39 -31.63
CA ILE A 875 -23.66 -16.62 -32.54
C ILE A 875 -23.95 -18.09 -32.84
N ASN A 876 -25.21 -18.47 -33.00
CA ASN A 876 -25.63 -19.84 -33.36
C ASN A 876 -25.13 -20.94 -32.39
N ASN A 877 -24.87 -20.61 -31.13
CA ASN A 877 -24.42 -21.60 -30.15
C ASN A 877 -25.60 -22.26 -29.45
N THR A 878 -25.43 -23.51 -29.02
CA THR A 878 -26.50 -24.31 -28.42
C THR A 878 -26.06 -24.88 -27.08
N SER A 879 -26.89 -24.75 -26.05
CA SER A 879 -26.71 -25.43 -24.76
C SER A 879 -27.83 -26.43 -24.51
N GLY A 880 -27.50 -27.62 -24.03
CA GLY A 880 -28.48 -28.64 -23.65
C GLY A 880 -29.40 -28.22 -22.49
N ASN A 881 -28.92 -27.35 -21.60
CA ASN A 881 -29.64 -26.85 -20.43
C ASN A 881 -29.88 -25.34 -20.50
N SER A 882 -28.88 -24.51 -20.16
CA SER A 882 -29.04 -23.06 -20.00
C SER A 882 -27.85 -22.27 -20.58
N GLY A 883 -28.10 -21.01 -20.94
CA GLY A 883 -27.05 -20.13 -21.47
C GLY A 883 -26.61 -20.57 -22.85
N GLY A 884 -27.51 -20.49 -23.84
CA GLY A 884 -27.22 -20.96 -25.21
C GLY A 884 -25.99 -20.29 -25.80
N GLY A 885 -25.83 -18.98 -25.58
CA GLY A 885 -24.61 -18.24 -25.90
C GLY A 885 -23.63 -18.25 -24.72
N ILE A 886 -24.02 -17.65 -23.60
CA ILE A 886 -23.17 -17.46 -22.42
C ILE A 886 -23.85 -18.00 -21.16
N TYR A 887 -23.10 -18.71 -20.33
CA TYR A 887 -23.48 -19.04 -18.97
C TYR A 887 -22.48 -18.45 -17.99
N ALA A 888 -22.96 -17.82 -16.91
CA ALA A 888 -22.12 -17.31 -15.83
C ALA A 888 -22.71 -17.66 -14.45
N ARG A 889 -21.84 -18.09 -13.53
CA ARG A 889 -22.17 -18.39 -12.15
C ARG A 889 -21.02 -18.03 -11.19
N PHE A 890 -21.33 -17.46 -10.03
CA PHE A 890 -20.36 -17.14 -8.98
C PHE A 890 -19.14 -16.33 -9.47
N GLY A 891 -19.31 -15.27 -10.25
CA GLY A 891 -18.19 -14.44 -10.71
C GLY A 891 -18.62 -13.13 -11.37
N THR A 892 -17.65 -12.29 -11.74
CA THR A 892 -17.91 -11.00 -12.39
C THR A 892 -17.73 -11.12 -13.90
N LEU A 893 -18.77 -10.79 -14.66
CA LEU A 893 -18.68 -10.77 -16.12
C LEU A 893 -18.80 -9.32 -16.61
N ASP A 894 -17.84 -8.86 -17.39
CA ASP A 894 -17.92 -7.57 -18.07
C ASP A 894 -18.01 -7.81 -19.58
N ILE A 895 -19.08 -7.33 -20.21
CA ILE A 895 -19.33 -7.53 -21.64
C ILE A 895 -19.51 -6.18 -22.33
N GLN A 896 -18.64 -5.92 -23.29
CA GLN A 896 -18.58 -4.62 -23.97
C GLN A 896 -18.54 -4.79 -25.50
N ASP A 897 -19.33 -3.98 -26.20
CA ASP A 897 -19.33 -3.90 -27.67
C ASP A 897 -19.52 -5.28 -28.37
N CYS A 898 -20.31 -6.16 -27.75
CA CYS A 898 -20.51 -7.54 -28.22
C CYS A 898 -21.87 -7.75 -28.89
N SER A 899 -21.94 -8.76 -29.75
CA SER A 899 -23.20 -9.26 -30.35
C SER A 899 -23.45 -10.72 -29.97
N ILE A 900 -24.58 -10.99 -29.33
CA ILE A 900 -25.01 -12.30 -28.83
C ILE A 900 -26.31 -12.67 -29.55
N ALA A 901 -26.20 -13.48 -30.61
CA ALA A 901 -27.34 -13.68 -31.51
C ALA A 901 -27.61 -15.13 -31.93
N ASN A 902 -28.88 -15.48 -32.13
CA ASN A 902 -29.31 -16.79 -32.62
C ASN A 902 -28.85 -17.98 -31.76
N ASN A 903 -28.59 -17.76 -30.47
CA ASN A 903 -28.19 -18.83 -29.57
C ASN A 903 -29.41 -19.53 -28.95
N THR A 904 -29.28 -20.82 -28.64
CA THR A 904 -30.40 -21.66 -28.19
C THR A 904 -30.11 -22.40 -26.88
N ALA A 905 -31.01 -22.29 -25.91
CA ALA A 905 -31.05 -23.14 -24.71
C ALA A 905 -32.21 -24.15 -24.82
N GLU A 906 -31.87 -25.43 -25.01
CA GLU A 906 -32.83 -26.46 -25.44
C GLU A 906 -33.83 -26.90 -24.36
N LYS A 907 -33.43 -26.93 -23.09
CA LYS A 907 -34.29 -27.44 -22.00
C LYS A 907 -34.73 -26.40 -21.00
N PHE A 908 -33.84 -25.49 -20.61
CA PHE A 908 -34.10 -24.57 -19.51
C PHE A 908 -34.08 -23.11 -19.97
N THR A 909 -33.11 -22.29 -19.59
CA THR A 909 -33.31 -20.83 -19.54
C THR A 909 -32.12 -20.05 -20.11
N GLY A 910 -32.34 -18.78 -20.52
CA GLY A 910 -31.26 -17.93 -21.02
C GLY A 910 -30.77 -18.36 -22.39
N GLY A 911 -31.58 -18.14 -23.43
CA GLY A 911 -31.22 -18.54 -24.79
C GLY A 911 -29.95 -17.85 -25.28
N GLY A 912 -29.85 -16.54 -25.05
CA GLY A 912 -28.61 -15.78 -25.26
C GLY A 912 -27.67 -15.92 -24.06
N MET A 913 -28.16 -15.58 -22.87
CA MET A 913 -27.36 -15.56 -21.65
C MET A 913 -28.12 -16.08 -20.44
N PHE A 914 -27.46 -16.87 -19.59
CA PHE A 914 -27.95 -17.20 -18.25
C PHE A 914 -26.94 -16.81 -17.18
N LEU A 915 -27.39 -15.95 -16.26
CA LEU A 915 -26.62 -15.43 -15.14
C LEU A 915 -27.25 -15.95 -13.85
N TYR A 916 -26.42 -16.56 -13.01
CA TYR A 916 -26.88 -17.33 -11.88
C TYR A 916 -26.02 -17.10 -10.62
N GLU A 917 -26.66 -17.10 -9.44
CA GLU A 917 -26.02 -17.20 -8.10
C GLU A 917 -24.79 -16.32 -7.86
N ASN A 918 -24.98 -15.21 -7.14
CA ASN A 918 -23.97 -14.24 -6.70
C ASN A 918 -23.04 -13.71 -7.81
N SER A 919 -23.47 -13.80 -9.07
CA SER A 919 -22.73 -13.19 -10.18
C SER A 919 -22.96 -11.68 -10.20
N GLN A 920 -21.91 -10.93 -10.55
CA GLN A 920 -21.99 -9.52 -10.90
C GLN A 920 -21.85 -9.37 -12.41
N ILE A 921 -22.69 -8.55 -13.05
CA ILE A 921 -22.55 -8.30 -14.49
C ILE A 921 -22.66 -6.83 -14.85
N ASN A 922 -21.79 -6.41 -15.76
CA ASN A 922 -21.91 -5.16 -16.49
C ASN A 922 -21.98 -5.49 -17.99
N ILE A 923 -23.04 -5.00 -18.66
CA ILE A 923 -23.17 -5.12 -20.12
C ILE A 923 -23.32 -3.72 -20.71
N THR A 924 -22.40 -3.37 -21.60
CA THR A 924 -22.36 -2.02 -22.19
C THR A 924 -22.28 -2.11 -23.71
N ASN A 925 -23.07 -1.29 -24.41
CA ASN A 925 -23.06 -1.17 -25.88
C ASN A 925 -23.23 -2.52 -26.63
N CYS A 926 -24.01 -3.45 -26.08
CA CYS A 926 -24.15 -4.80 -26.65
C CYS A 926 -25.50 -5.02 -27.34
N SER A 927 -25.55 -6.01 -28.23
CA SER A 927 -26.80 -6.49 -28.83
C SER A 927 -27.09 -7.96 -28.47
N VAL A 928 -28.32 -8.26 -28.04
CA VAL A 928 -28.79 -9.60 -27.72
C VAL A 928 -30.04 -9.90 -28.54
N GLU A 929 -29.90 -10.74 -29.56
CA GLU A 929 -30.85 -10.81 -30.66
C GLU A 929 -31.23 -12.22 -31.08
N ASP A 930 -32.51 -12.44 -31.42
CA ASP A 930 -32.97 -13.69 -32.04
C ASP A 930 -32.62 -14.97 -31.25
N ASN A 931 -32.38 -14.86 -29.94
CA ASN A 931 -32.02 -16.01 -29.11
C ASN A 931 -33.26 -16.76 -28.62
N ILE A 932 -33.14 -18.07 -28.42
CA ILE A 932 -34.25 -18.98 -28.15
C ILE A 932 -34.01 -19.75 -26.85
N SER A 933 -35.00 -19.76 -25.96
CA SER A 933 -35.00 -20.53 -24.71
C SER A 933 -36.26 -21.37 -24.62
N ALA A 934 -36.15 -22.66 -24.28
CA ALA A 934 -37.32 -23.50 -24.02
C ALA A 934 -38.09 -23.09 -22.75
N GLY A 935 -37.43 -22.40 -21.82
CA GLY A 935 -37.97 -21.91 -20.55
C GLY A 935 -38.06 -20.38 -20.52
N GLY A 936 -37.48 -19.74 -19.50
CA GLY A 936 -37.54 -18.28 -19.35
C GLY A 936 -36.34 -17.55 -19.95
N GLY A 937 -36.46 -16.23 -20.15
CA GLY A 937 -35.33 -15.40 -20.59
C GLY A 937 -34.81 -15.83 -21.95
N GLY A 938 -35.56 -15.55 -23.03
CA GLY A 938 -35.15 -15.92 -24.39
C GLY A 938 -33.81 -15.28 -24.75
N GLY A 939 -33.67 -13.99 -24.49
CA GLY A 939 -32.40 -13.28 -24.58
C GLY A 939 -31.59 -13.52 -23.33
N ILE A 940 -32.02 -12.95 -22.20
CA ILE A 940 -31.24 -12.95 -20.96
C ILE A 940 -32.07 -13.50 -19.80
N LYS A 941 -31.49 -14.40 -19.03
CA LYS A 941 -32.03 -14.83 -17.74
C LYS A 941 -31.09 -14.38 -16.63
N VAL A 942 -31.61 -13.64 -15.66
CA VAL A 942 -30.91 -13.30 -14.41
C VAL A 942 -31.60 -14.00 -13.25
N LYS A 943 -30.84 -14.68 -12.40
CA LYS A 943 -31.37 -15.37 -11.23
C LYS A 943 -30.40 -15.38 -10.05
N ASN A 944 -30.83 -14.88 -8.89
CA ASN A 944 -30.03 -14.85 -7.65
C ASN A 944 -28.67 -14.14 -7.82
N CYS A 945 -28.59 -13.06 -8.59
CA CYS A 945 -27.38 -12.26 -8.79
C CYS A 945 -27.33 -11.08 -7.81
N THR A 946 -26.13 -10.65 -7.41
CA THR A 946 -25.90 -9.50 -6.52
C THR A 946 -25.98 -8.18 -7.27
N LYS A 947 -25.44 -8.13 -8.51
CA LYS A 947 -25.48 -6.93 -9.37
C LYS A 947 -25.70 -7.30 -10.83
N ALA A 948 -26.57 -6.56 -11.52
CA ALA A 948 -26.68 -6.64 -12.97
C ALA A 948 -27.00 -5.27 -13.58
N THR A 949 -26.06 -4.72 -14.35
CA THR A 949 -26.20 -3.43 -15.04
C THR A 949 -26.19 -3.61 -16.56
N PHE A 950 -27.07 -2.88 -17.24
CA PHE A 950 -27.19 -2.86 -18.69
C PHE A 950 -27.22 -1.41 -19.17
N THR A 951 -26.27 -1.03 -20.02
CA THR A 951 -26.14 0.34 -20.52
C THR A 951 -26.05 0.32 -22.03
N ASN A 952 -26.86 1.13 -22.71
CA ASN A 952 -26.84 1.28 -24.18
C ASN A 952 -27.00 -0.04 -24.95
N CYS A 953 -27.82 -0.98 -24.46
CA CYS A 953 -27.96 -2.30 -25.07
C CYS A 953 -29.24 -2.45 -25.93
N LEU A 954 -29.20 -3.31 -26.94
CA LEU A 954 -30.35 -3.68 -27.78
C LEU A 954 -30.80 -5.11 -27.50
N LEU A 955 -32.05 -5.33 -27.11
CA LEU A 955 -32.63 -6.66 -26.87
C LEU A 955 -33.83 -6.90 -27.80
N ARG A 956 -33.62 -7.55 -28.95
CA ARG A 956 -34.69 -7.75 -29.96
C ARG A 956 -34.94 -9.20 -30.36
N ASN A 957 -36.19 -9.49 -30.73
CA ASN A 957 -36.63 -10.76 -31.33
C ASN A 957 -36.30 -12.06 -30.56
N ASN A 958 -35.99 -11.95 -29.27
CA ASN A 958 -35.69 -13.11 -28.45
C ASN A 958 -36.97 -13.88 -28.04
N THR A 959 -36.92 -15.20 -28.12
CA THR A 959 -38.07 -16.09 -27.93
C THR A 959 -37.88 -16.97 -26.69
N ALA A 960 -38.91 -17.05 -25.84
CA ALA A 960 -38.92 -17.90 -24.65
C ALA A 960 -40.16 -18.81 -24.66
N GLY A 961 -40.00 -20.09 -24.35
CA GLY A 961 -41.11 -21.04 -24.21
C GLY A 961 -41.96 -20.82 -22.95
N ALA A 962 -41.49 -20.01 -22.00
CA ALA A 962 -42.22 -19.59 -20.80
C ALA A 962 -42.38 -18.06 -20.69
N ARG A 963 -41.64 -17.38 -19.79
CA ARG A 963 -41.78 -15.94 -19.49
C ARG A 963 -40.51 -15.17 -19.85
N GLY A 964 -40.68 -13.92 -20.30
CA GLY A 964 -39.58 -12.99 -20.59
C GLY A 964 -38.82 -13.34 -21.86
N GLY A 965 -39.40 -13.03 -23.03
CA GLY A 965 -38.78 -13.23 -24.33
C GLY A 965 -37.44 -12.49 -24.45
N GLY A 966 -37.43 -11.18 -24.21
CA GLY A 966 -36.20 -10.38 -24.13
C GLY A 966 -35.36 -10.72 -22.89
N MET A 967 -35.90 -10.46 -21.70
CA MET A 967 -35.20 -10.68 -20.43
C MET A 967 -36.15 -11.24 -19.37
N ARG A 968 -35.63 -12.07 -18.46
CA ARG A 968 -36.36 -12.54 -17.27
C ARG A 968 -35.52 -12.45 -16.00
N LEU A 969 -35.99 -11.69 -15.03
CA LEU A 969 -35.43 -11.62 -13.67
C LEU A 969 -36.20 -12.56 -12.73
N SER A 970 -35.54 -13.27 -11.81
CA SER A 970 -36.23 -14.01 -10.74
C SER A 970 -35.30 -14.35 -9.58
N GLY A 971 -35.83 -14.39 -8.36
CA GLY A 971 -35.03 -14.84 -7.21
C GLY A 971 -33.93 -13.85 -6.84
N TYR A 972 -34.20 -12.54 -6.94
CA TYR A 972 -33.44 -11.62 -6.11
C TYR A 972 -33.55 -12.12 -4.67
N SER A 973 -32.42 -12.53 -4.13
CA SER A 973 -32.29 -13.05 -2.77
C SER A 973 -32.80 -12.01 -1.78
N ASN A 974 -33.23 -12.45 -0.60
CA ASN A 974 -33.62 -11.57 0.51
C ASN A 974 -32.42 -10.79 1.12
N TYR A 975 -31.34 -10.59 0.37
CA TYR A 975 -30.25 -9.67 0.74
C TYR A 975 -30.72 -8.25 0.39
N SER A 976 -30.56 -7.32 1.32
CA SER A 976 -31.03 -5.92 1.23
C SER A 976 -30.42 -5.10 0.08
N GLU A 977 -29.44 -5.63 -0.66
CA GLU A 977 -28.51 -4.86 -1.51
C GLU A 977 -28.42 -5.34 -2.97
N SER A 978 -29.36 -6.14 -3.47
CA SER A 978 -29.30 -6.54 -4.89
C SER A 978 -29.55 -5.36 -5.84
N VAL A 979 -28.55 -4.97 -6.64
CA VAL A 979 -28.63 -3.82 -7.57
C VAL A 979 -28.96 -4.28 -8.99
N PHE A 980 -30.06 -3.76 -9.53
CA PHE A 980 -30.44 -3.95 -10.93
C PHE A 980 -30.61 -2.61 -11.63
N SER A 981 -29.88 -2.39 -12.73
CA SER A 981 -29.95 -1.14 -13.49
C SER A 981 -30.05 -1.40 -14.99
N ILE A 982 -30.94 -0.68 -15.66
CA ILE A 982 -31.05 -0.62 -17.12
C ILE A 982 -31.08 0.85 -17.53
N VAL A 983 -30.09 1.25 -18.33
CA VAL A 983 -29.90 2.63 -18.79
C VAL A 983 -29.79 2.62 -20.31
N ASN A 984 -30.57 3.46 -21.00
CA ASN A 984 -30.50 3.65 -22.46
C ASN A 984 -30.60 2.36 -23.31
N CYS A 985 -31.34 1.35 -22.83
CA CYS A 985 -31.53 0.10 -23.57
C CYS A 985 -32.85 0.09 -24.36
N THR A 986 -32.89 -0.61 -25.51
CA THR A 986 -34.06 -0.74 -26.41
C THR A 986 -34.54 -2.17 -26.54
#